data_AF-A0A1M5A6M7-F1
#
_entry.id   AF-A0A1M5A6M7-F1
#
_cell.length_a   1.000
_cell.length_b   1.000
_cell.length_c   1.000
_cell.angle_alpha   90.00
_cell.angle_beta   90.00
_cell.angle_gamma   90.00
#
_symmetry.space_group_name_H-M   'P 1'
#
loop_
_entity.id
_entity.type
_entity.pdbx_description
1 polymer ?
#
loop_
_entity_poly.entity_id
_entity_poly.type
_entity_poly.pdbx_seq_one_letter_code
_entity_poly.pdbx_strand_id
1 'polypeptide(L)'
;MGWRRFSFGVMLFIFTNAVGQKNYSLLVNPFIGTGGHGHTYPGASMPFGMMQLSPDTRLEGWDGCGGYHYSDSIIYGFSHTHLSGTGIADYCDILLMPFTGEVKWKNKEYASPFSHKNEKAHAGYYEVLLDKNNIKVALTTSTRSGMHEYSFPNNASEGNILLDLQHRDQVLESSLEILNAYEVRGMRRSSSWATNQSVFFYMKFEKPFKDYGIAVNDTLQKGIKIATGNNIKSYFSFDLTGDKKLHVKIGISGVSMENAKLNLDTEIPDWDFNKLKSIAENTWNKELGKIDVKGGSADQQTVFYTALYHACLAPNTYTDINGQYRGTDLKIHKADNFTNYSVFSLWDTHRSLHPLMTIINRKRTNDWINTFLAQYKYGGMLPVWELSGNETFCMIGYHSVPVIVDAYQKGIRDFDAQMALKAMTNYAESDRFGLKEYGNLGFVSNDIDHESASKTVEYAYDDWCISQLAKWIGNDSVYRKYSLRAQNYKNLFDPSTKHIRGKVQGMWYSPFKATEVNNFFTEGNSWHYSFTAQQDIDGLIKLHGSREAFAKKLEELFTTTENLSGRDQADVTGLIGQYAQGNEPSHHMAYLFNYAGKPWRTQELIHRIGTDFYTNSPDGLIGNEDCGQMSAWYVLNAMGFYEVTPGSGIYALGTPMFDEVKVHLENTKTFFIKAQNRSSGNFYVNSVSLNGKLLPGTYFRHADLSNGGELIFTMSNKPNYGRGVKEKDIPHSSIVDGKFVAVPYFDMNTNKFKQSLSVKMGTLDKQAAIYYKLDAKESQASAFTRYTKPFTINNTCKVSFYSENNGSKSAVVTQSFYKVPSDRTITVMSEVNPMYTAGGEQALIDGITGTKNWKTGEWQSYFDKDFVALIDLKSLRPINHVGIHVLQDVSPWIVYPKEVIFESSTDGKVFQPLTTVRNKISTEDKGPAVQELGVDVKANARYIKVTAKNGGVLPAWHESAGQPTHIFIDEILIR
;
A
#
# COMPACT_ATOMS: atom_id res chain seq x y z
N MET A 1 91.38 8.23 -34.31
CA MET A 1 90.24 9.16 -34.23
C MET A 1 88.99 8.35 -33.93
N GLY A 2 88.31 8.61 -32.81
CA GLY A 2 87.06 7.94 -32.44
C GLY A 2 86.61 8.41 -31.06
N TRP A 3 85.65 9.33 -31.02
CA TRP A 3 85.07 9.86 -29.77
C TRP A 3 83.67 9.28 -29.57
N ARG A 4 83.48 8.61 -28.43
CA ARG A 4 82.18 8.18 -27.89
C ARG A 4 81.58 9.34 -27.08
N ARG A 5 80.28 9.62 -27.24
CA ARG A 5 79.50 10.50 -26.36
C ARG A 5 78.47 9.66 -25.58
N PHE A 6 78.44 9.87 -24.27
CA PHE A 6 77.45 9.37 -23.33
C PHE A 6 76.23 10.31 -23.32
N SER A 7 75.02 9.75 -23.32
CA SER A 7 73.75 10.46 -23.11
C SER A 7 73.12 9.97 -21.81
N PHE A 8 72.87 10.89 -20.88
CA PHE A 8 72.09 10.68 -19.66
C PHE A 8 70.59 10.82 -19.99
N GLY A 9 69.79 9.79 -19.72
CA GLY A 9 68.33 9.83 -19.77
C GLY A 9 67.74 10.05 -18.38
N VAL A 10 66.97 11.12 -18.21
CA VAL A 10 66.18 11.40 -17.00
C VAL A 10 64.83 10.69 -17.12
N MET A 11 64.52 9.80 -16.18
CA MET A 11 63.25 9.08 -16.09
C MET A 11 62.28 9.90 -15.21
N LEU A 12 61.20 10.41 -15.80
CA LEU A 12 60.10 11.07 -15.08
C LEU A 12 59.14 9.98 -14.56
N PHE A 13 59.05 9.80 -13.24
CA PHE A 13 57.99 9.00 -12.62
C PHE A 13 56.72 9.85 -12.51
N ILE A 14 55.68 9.48 -13.26
CA ILE A 14 54.32 10.00 -13.08
C ILE A 14 53.68 9.22 -11.94
N PHE A 15 53.55 9.84 -10.77
CA PHE A 15 52.68 9.36 -9.70
C PHE A 15 51.23 9.68 -10.06
N THR A 16 50.50 8.72 -10.61
CA THR A 16 49.03 8.77 -10.63
C THR A 16 48.55 8.51 -9.20
N ASN A 17 48.14 9.56 -8.48
CA ASN A 17 47.36 9.41 -7.27
C ASN A 17 46.04 8.72 -7.63
N ALA A 18 45.92 7.43 -7.34
CA ALA A 18 44.66 6.73 -7.35
C ALA A 18 43.79 7.31 -6.22
N VAL A 19 42.92 8.25 -6.54
CA VAL A 19 41.85 8.65 -5.64
C VAL A 19 40.95 7.44 -5.49
N GLY A 20 40.95 6.80 -4.31
CA GLY A 20 40.11 5.64 -4.04
C GLY A 20 38.65 5.96 -4.33
N GLN A 21 38.01 5.13 -5.15
CA GLN A 21 36.58 5.25 -5.44
C GLN A 21 35.79 5.14 -4.11
N LYS A 22 34.87 6.07 -3.86
CA LYS A 22 33.99 6.06 -2.68
C LYS A 22 33.16 4.76 -2.71
N ASN A 23 33.16 4.00 -1.62
CA ASN A 23 32.43 2.75 -1.50
C ASN A 23 31.08 2.99 -0.82
N TYR A 24 30.09 3.41 -1.61
CA TYR A 24 28.71 3.64 -1.19
C TYR A 24 28.03 2.40 -0.61
N SER A 25 28.36 1.20 -1.12
CA SER A 25 27.81 -0.08 -0.64
C SER A 25 28.06 -0.25 0.87
N LEU A 26 29.23 0.15 1.37
CA LEU A 26 29.58 0.08 2.80
C LEU A 26 28.95 1.19 3.66
N LEU A 27 28.35 2.21 3.05
CA LEU A 27 27.56 3.21 3.77
C LEU A 27 26.12 2.76 4.01
N VAL A 28 25.68 1.69 3.35
CA VAL A 28 24.34 1.13 3.55
C VAL A 28 24.34 0.27 4.80
N ASN A 29 23.34 0.51 5.64
CA ASN A 29 22.97 -0.32 6.78
C ASN A 29 21.62 -1.01 6.50
N PRO A 30 21.61 -2.26 5.98
CA PRO A 30 20.38 -2.99 5.69
C PRO A 30 19.53 -3.36 6.91
N PHE A 31 20.00 -3.09 8.15
CA PHE A 31 19.19 -3.33 9.34
C PHE A 31 18.17 -2.20 9.59
N ILE A 32 18.33 -1.01 9.01
CA ILE A 32 17.33 0.06 9.18
C ILE A 32 16.00 -0.42 8.58
N GLY A 33 14.92 -0.34 9.34
CA GLY A 33 13.60 -0.84 8.93
C GLY A 33 13.38 -2.34 9.18
N THR A 34 14.33 -3.06 9.78
CA THR A 34 14.15 -4.48 10.18
C THR A 34 13.57 -4.63 11.58
N GLY A 35 13.43 -3.55 12.34
CA GLY A 35 12.71 -3.49 13.60
C GLY A 35 11.59 -2.45 13.54
N GLY A 36 10.84 -2.31 14.64
CA GLY A 36 9.64 -1.46 14.63
C GLY A 36 8.66 -1.97 13.58
N HIS A 37 8.20 -1.08 12.70
CA HIS A 37 7.17 -1.39 11.69
C HIS A 37 7.68 -1.21 10.26
N GLY A 38 8.99 -1.31 10.02
CA GLY A 38 9.57 -1.08 8.68
C GLY A 38 9.42 -2.27 7.71
N HIS A 39 9.38 -3.50 8.22
CA HIS A 39 9.20 -4.77 7.49
C HIS A 39 10.20 -5.04 6.35
N THR A 40 11.41 -4.51 6.45
CA THR A 40 12.49 -4.79 5.51
C THR A 40 13.25 -6.08 5.89
N TYR A 41 14.18 -6.50 5.02
CA TYR A 41 15.05 -7.65 5.26
C TYR A 41 16.54 -7.28 5.08
N PRO A 42 17.47 -7.87 5.86
CA PRO A 42 18.89 -7.51 5.83
C PRO A 42 19.72 -8.28 4.78
N GLY A 43 19.10 -9.24 4.08
CA GLY A 43 19.76 -10.12 3.13
C GLY A 43 20.38 -9.45 1.91
N ALA A 44 21.16 -10.24 1.17
CA ALA A 44 21.83 -9.80 -0.04
C ALA A 44 20.86 -9.76 -1.24
N SER A 45 20.85 -8.64 -1.96
CA SER A 45 20.13 -8.45 -3.22
C SER A 45 20.95 -7.62 -4.18
N MET A 46 20.65 -7.71 -5.48
CA MET A 46 21.13 -6.77 -6.50
C MET A 46 20.11 -5.64 -6.67
N PRO A 47 20.48 -4.46 -7.21
CA PRO A 47 19.51 -3.43 -7.53
C PRO A 47 18.39 -3.97 -8.43
N PHE A 48 17.16 -3.99 -7.92
CA PHE A 48 15.95 -4.53 -8.56
C PHE A 48 16.11 -6.00 -9.00
N GLY A 49 16.87 -6.78 -8.23
CA GLY A 49 17.14 -8.19 -8.48
C GLY A 49 15.90 -9.06 -8.32
N MET A 50 15.87 -10.21 -9.01
CA MET A 50 14.91 -11.29 -8.79
C MET A 50 15.21 -12.07 -7.51
N MET A 51 16.50 -12.13 -7.11
CA MET A 51 16.99 -12.84 -5.93
C MET A 51 17.11 -11.91 -4.72
N GLN A 52 16.44 -12.25 -3.61
CA GLN A 52 16.60 -11.59 -2.30
C GLN A 52 17.02 -12.66 -1.29
N LEU A 53 18.32 -12.90 -1.16
CA LEU A 53 18.85 -14.00 -0.35
C LEU A 53 19.05 -13.53 1.11
N SER A 54 18.13 -13.90 1.99
CA SER A 54 18.01 -13.33 3.34
C SER A 54 17.72 -14.39 4.42
N PRO A 55 18.10 -14.15 5.69
CA PRO A 55 17.62 -14.94 6.84
C PRO A 55 16.11 -14.78 7.10
N ASP A 56 15.48 -15.86 7.55
CA ASP A 56 14.10 -15.90 8.06
C ASP A 56 14.08 -16.09 9.59
N THR A 57 13.51 -15.12 10.33
CA THR A 57 13.37 -15.16 11.81
C THR A 57 11.92 -15.10 12.28
N ARG A 58 11.01 -14.56 11.47
CA ARG A 58 9.60 -14.33 11.83
C ARG A 58 8.66 -14.87 10.75
N LEU A 59 7.85 -15.85 11.13
CA LEU A 59 7.02 -16.60 10.18
C LEU A 59 5.61 -16.02 10.01
N GLU A 60 5.09 -15.33 11.02
CA GLU A 60 3.70 -14.91 11.12
C GLU A 60 3.61 -13.48 11.70
N GLY A 61 2.44 -12.85 11.55
CA GLY A 61 2.15 -11.51 12.07
C GLY A 61 2.55 -10.39 11.10
N TRP A 62 2.01 -9.20 11.38
CA TRP A 62 2.19 -8.01 10.53
C TRP A 62 3.66 -7.59 10.42
N ASP A 63 4.38 -7.54 11.54
CA ASP A 63 5.83 -7.26 11.56
C ASP A 63 6.70 -8.38 10.92
N GLY A 64 6.09 -9.50 10.49
CA GLY A 64 6.76 -10.64 9.87
C GLY A 64 6.74 -10.65 8.33
N CYS A 65 6.20 -9.60 7.69
CA CYS A 65 5.99 -9.58 6.24
C CYS A 65 7.29 -9.75 5.44
N GLY A 66 8.38 -9.11 5.88
CA GLY A 66 9.71 -9.23 5.28
C GLY A 66 10.50 -10.48 5.66
N GLY A 67 9.95 -11.41 6.46
CA GLY A 67 10.61 -12.66 6.90
C GLY A 67 11.61 -12.51 8.05
N TYR A 68 12.14 -11.30 8.28
CA TYR A 68 13.10 -11.00 9.34
C TYR A 68 12.58 -9.91 10.28
N HIS A 69 12.88 -10.02 11.57
CA HIS A 69 12.68 -8.93 12.52
C HIS A 69 13.83 -8.85 13.54
N TYR A 70 14.39 -7.65 13.73
CA TYR A 70 15.61 -7.42 14.53
C TYR A 70 15.46 -7.75 16.02
N SER A 71 14.24 -7.87 16.55
CA SER A 71 14.06 -8.30 17.94
C SER A 71 14.26 -9.81 18.15
N ASP A 72 14.29 -10.58 17.07
CA ASP A 72 14.31 -12.03 17.13
C ASP A 72 15.73 -12.56 17.34
N SER A 73 15.84 -13.74 17.96
CA SER A 73 17.14 -14.35 18.30
C SER A 73 17.28 -15.77 17.74
N ILE A 74 16.40 -16.16 16.82
CA ILE A 74 16.38 -17.47 16.18
C ILE A 74 16.26 -17.28 14.66
N ILE A 75 17.11 -17.96 13.91
CA ILE A 75 17.02 -18.11 12.45
C ILE A 75 16.48 -19.49 12.12
N TYR A 76 15.44 -19.53 11.27
CA TYR A 76 14.90 -20.75 10.69
C TYR A 76 15.74 -21.21 9.49
N GLY A 77 16.28 -20.28 8.71
CA GLY A 77 17.18 -20.58 7.60
C GLY A 77 17.31 -19.37 6.69
N PHE A 78 17.71 -19.62 5.43
CA PHE A 78 17.95 -18.59 4.43
C PHE A 78 17.17 -18.92 3.16
N SER A 79 16.18 -18.10 2.82
CA SER A 79 15.35 -18.24 1.63
C SER A 79 15.71 -17.21 0.55
N HIS A 80 15.13 -17.35 -0.64
CA HIS A 80 15.65 -16.75 -1.89
C HIS A 80 14.79 -15.64 -2.49
N THR A 81 13.63 -15.36 -1.89
CA THR A 81 12.68 -14.33 -2.32
C THR A 81 12.10 -13.63 -1.10
N HIS A 82 12.00 -12.30 -1.14
CA HIS A 82 11.46 -11.50 -0.02
C HIS A 82 10.79 -10.23 -0.54
N LEU A 83 9.77 -9.77 0.19
CA LEU A 83 9.16 -8.46 -0.01
C LEU A 83 9.78 -7.45 0.96
N SER A 84 10.06 -6.23 0.48
CA SER A 84 10.61 -5.16 1.31
C SER A 84 9.49 -4.22 1.72
N GLY A 85 9.15 -4.20 3.01
CA GLY A 85 8.30 -3.15 3.56
C GLY A 85 6.81 -3.32 3.35
N THR A 86 6.31 -4.50 3.00
CA THR A 86 4.88 -4.68 2.75
C THR A 86 4.09 -4.88 4.05
N GLY A 87 2.80 -4.52 4.05
CA GLY A 87 1.86 -4.84 5.13
C GLY A 87 1.23 -6.24 5.04
N ILE A 88 1.53 -7.01 3.98
CA ILE A 88 1.06 -8.38 3.77
C ILE A 88 2.23 -9.29 3.40
N ALA A 89 2.25 -10.48 3.98
CA ALA A 89 3.29 -11.50 3.83
C ALA A 89 3.11 -12.37 2.57
N ASP A 90 4.21 -12.60 1.84
CA ASP A 90 4.35 -13.61 0.78
C ASP A 90 5.85 -13.91 0.59
N TYR A 91 6.23 -14.78 -0.35
CA TYR A 91 7.61 -15.18 -0.67
C TYR A 91 8.27 -16.03 0.45
N CYS A 92 9.52 -15.75 0.84
CA CYS A 92 10.38 -16.65 1.62
C CYS A 92 10.52 -18.04 0.99
N ASP A 93 10.73 -18.08 -0.33
CA ASP A 93 10.79 -19.32 -1.11
C ASP A 93 12.12 -20.06 -0.96
N ILE A 94 12.06 -21.40 -0.93
CA ILE A 94 13.21 -22.32 -1.04
C ILE A 94 14.21 -22.07 0.10
N LEU A 95 13.93 -22.61 1.28
CA LEU A 95 14.76 -22.35 2.46
C LEU A 95 15.92 -23.33 2.55
N LEU A 96 17.13 -22.80 2.75
CA LEU A 96 18.33 -23.56 3.07
C LEU A 96 18.76 -23.35 4.53
N MET A 97 19.20 -24.43 5.19
CA MET A 97 19.76 -24.36 6.54
C MET A 97 20.97 -25.28 6.69
N PRO A 98 22.19 -24.77 6.95
CA PRO A 98 23.34 -25.61 7.22
C PRO A 98 23.31 -26.13 8.67
N PHE A 99 23.75 -27.37 8.88
CA PHE A 99 23.80 -27.98 10.21
C PHE A 99 24.89 -29.06 10.31
N THR A 100 25.18 -29.51 11.53
CA THR A 100 26.02 -30.68 11.80
C THR A 100 25.24 -31.70 12.63
N GLY A 101 25.53 -32.99 12.45
CA GLY A 101 24.87 -34.07 13.18
C GLY A 101 23.58 -34.54 12.49
N GLU A 102 22.66 -35.08 13.29
CA GLU A 102 21.43 -35.71 12.80
C GLU A 102 20.47 -34.70 12.14
N VAL A 103 19.89 -35.07 10.99
CA VAL A 103 18.84 -34.27 10.33
C VAL A 103 17.60 -34.13 11.21
N LYS A 104 17.08 -32.90 11.30
CA LYS A 104 15.78 -32.61 11.90
C LYS A 104 14.90 -31.98 10.83
N TRP A 105 13.64 -32.45 10.74
CA TRP A 105 12.72 -32.06 9.66
C TRP A 105 11.77 -30.92 10.05
N LYS A 106 11.58 -30.68 11.35
CA LYS A 106 10.68 -29.64 11.85
C LYS A 106 11.46 -28.36 12.14
N ASN A 107 10.90 -27.22 11.74
CA ASN A 107 11.56 -25.91 11.83
C ASN A 107 12.08 -25.55 13.22
N LYS A 108 11.29 -25.77 14.27
CA LYS A 108 11.70 -25.52 15.67
C LYS A 108 12.87 -26.41 16.11
N GLU A 109 13.09 -27.55 15.46
CA GLU A 109 14.14 -28.49 15.80
C GLU A 109 15.45 -28.24 15.05
N TYR A 110 15.42 -27.74 13.80
CA TYR A 110 16.64 -27.41 13.05
C TYR A 110 17.07 -25.95 13.20
N ALA A 111 16.16 -25.03 13.55
CA ALA A 111 16.48 -23.62 13.76
C ALA A 111 17.65 -23.41 14.72
N SER A 112 18.39 -22.31 14.51
CA SER A 112 19.56 -21.96 15.31
C SER A 112 19.36 -20.62 16.00
N PRO A 113 19.74 -20.48 17.28
CA PRO A 113 19.98 -19.19 17.88
C PRO A 113 21.10 -18.43 17.14
N PHE A 114 21.06 -17.10 17.22
CA PHE A 114 22.11 -16.22 16.74
C PHE A 114 22.17 -14.93 17.60
N SER A 115 23.17 -14.09 17.34
CA SER A 115 23.29 -12.77 17.95
C SER A 115 23.69 -11.72 16.92
N HIS A 116 23.05 -10.55 16.96
CA HIS A 116 23.43 -9.39 16.12
C HIS A 116 24.88 -8.94 16.32
N LYS A 117 25.55 -9.31 17.43
CA LYS A 117 26.99 -9.07 17.62
C LYS A 117 27.86 -9.82 16.59
N ASN A 118 27.36 -10.94 16.09
CA ASN A 118 28.01 -11.78 15.10
C ASN A 118 27.28 -11.74 13.75
N GLU A 119 26.52 -10.68 13.50
CA GLU A 119 25.75 -10.46 12.28
C GLU A 119 26.23 -9.19 11.59
N LYS A 120 26.35 -9.22 10.26
CA LYS A 120 26.81 -8.09 9.45
C LYS A 120 26.06 -8.08 8.13
N ALA A 121 25.70 -6.89 7.67
CA ALA A 121 25.07 -6.70 6.38
C ALA A 121 25.53 -5.37 5.77
N HIS A 122 25.63 -5.34 4.45
CA HIS A 122 25.79 -4.14 3.63
C HIS A 122 25.25 -4.43 2.23
N ALA A 123 25.15 -3.43 1.34
CA ALA A 123 24.46 -3.62 0.06
C ALA A 123 25.10 -4.73 -0.79
N GLY A 124 24.37 -5.85 -0.97
CA GLY A 124 24.80 -7.04 -1.72
C GLY A 124 25.49 -8.14 -0.89
N TYR A 125 25.54 -8.02 0.45
CA TYR A 125 26.20 -8.98 1.33
C TYR A 125 25.50 -9.13 2.68
N TYR A 126 25.41 -10.38 3.16
CA TYR A 126 24.96 -10.71 4.51
C TYR A 126 25.86 -11.78 5.13
N GLU A 127 26.10 -11.72 6.44
CA GLU A 127 26.88 -12.68 7.20
C GLU A 127 26.33 -12.86 8.62
N VAL A 128 26.27 -14.10 9.10
CA VAL A 128 25.88 -14.42 10.49
C VAL A 128 26.59 -15.66 11.01
N LEU A 129 26.78 -15.74 12.33
CA LEU A 129 27.15 -16.97 13.03
C LEU A 129 25.91 -17.66 13.62
N LEU A 130 25.69 -18.91 13.24
CA LEU A 130 24.66 -19.77 13.83
C LEU A 130 25.21 -20.46 15.07
N ASP A 131 24.71 -20.10 16.25
CA ASP A 131 25.29 -20.49 17.54
C ASP A 131 25.15 -22.00 17.83
N LYS A 132 24.07 -22.63 17.34
CA LYS A 132 23.74 -24.04 17.64
C LYS A 132 24.82 -25.03 17.19
N ASN A 133 25.38 -24.80 16.01
CA ASN A 133 26.42 -25.65 15.43
C ASN A 133 27.72 -24.88 15.16
N ASN A 134 27.81 -23.62 15.58
CA ASN A 134 28.96 -22.74 15.35
C ASN A 134 29.35 -22.68 13.85
N ILE A 135 28.34 -22.52 12.99
CA ILE A 135 28.51 -22.44 11.53
C ILE A 135 28.38 -20.99 11.12
N LYS A 136 29.40 -20.46 10.46
CA LYS A 136 29.34 -19.13 9.87
C LYS A 136 28.73 -19.21 8.47
N VAL A 137 27.76 -18.35 8.20
CA VAL A 137 27.06 -18.24 6.93
C VAL A 137 27.39 -16.89 6.31
N ALA A 138 27.76 -16.88 5.03
CA ALA A 138 27.91 -15.67 4.23
C ALA A 138 27.14 -15.79 2.91
N LEU A 139 26.42 -14.74 2.53
CA LEU A 139 25.50 -14.72 1.40
C LEU A 139 25.81 -13.55 0.46
N THR A 140 25.73 -13.80 -0.84
CA THR A 140 25.77 -12.75 -1.87
C THR A 140 24.99 -13.19 -3.11
N THR A 141 24.71 -12.27 -4.02
CA THR A 141 23.80 -12.49 -5.14
C THR A 141 24.29 -11.91 -6.46
N SER A 142 23.77 -12.49 -7.54
CA SER A 142 23.60 -11.85 -8.85
C SER A 142 22.11 -11.53 -9.06
N THR A 143 21.70 -11.13 -10.27
CA THR A 143 20.33 -10.67 -10.52
C THR A 143 19.28 -11.76 -10.27
N ARG A 144 19.52 -13.02 -10.68
CA ARG A 144 18.55 -14.14 -10.59
C ARG A 144 19.12 -15.36 -9.86
N SER A 145 20.31 -15.21 -9.30
CA SER A 145 21.09 -16.30 -8.75
C SER A 145 21.79 -15.87 -7.47
N GLY A 146 22.03 -16.79 -6.56
CA GLY A 146 22.67 -16.54 -5.26
C GLY A 146 23.75 -17.55 -4.95
N MET A 147 24.68 -17.18 -4.06
CA MET A 147 25.70 -18.08 -3.53
C MET A 147 25.74 -18.00 -2.01
N HIS A 148 25.83 -19.16 -1.38
CA HIS A 148 26.08 -19.35 0.04
C HIS A 148 27.52 -19.83 0.23
N GLU A 149 28.25 -19.25 1.19
CA GLU A 149 29.46 -19.83 1.77
C GLU A 149 29.15 -20.25 3.21
N TYR A 150 29.30 -21.54 3.51
CA TYR A 150 29.20 -22.07 4.87
C TYR A 150 30.58 -22.44 5.39
N SER A 151 30.99 -21.87 6.52
CA SER A 151 32.22 -22.26 7.23
C SER A 151 31.86 -23.03 8.48
N PHE A 152 32.13 -24.33 8.47
CA PHE A 152 31.84 -25.24 9.58
C PHE A 152 32.96 -25.22 10.65
N PRO A 153 32.68 -25.69 11.88
CA PRO A 153 33.69 -25.81 12.93
C PRO A 153 34.92 -26.64 12.52
N ASN A 154 36.10 -26.28 13.02
CA ASN A 154 37.36 -26.97 12.69
C ASN A 154 37.36 -28.47 13.03
N ASN A 155 36.58 -28.89 14.02
CA ASN A 155 36.44 -30.29 14.44
C ASN A 155 35.34 -31.05 13.68
N ALA A 156 34.59 -30.41 12.78
CA ALA A 156 33.58 -31.09 11.97
C ALA A 156 34.26 -32.01 10.95
N SER A 157 33.86 -33.29 10.94
CA SER A 157 34.20 -34.27 9.89
C SER A 157 33.13 -34.36 8.81
N GLU A 158 31.92 -33.90 9.10
CA GLU A 158 30.76 -33.88 8.22
C GLU A 158 30.03 -32.55 8.36
N GLY A 159 29.50 -32.03 7.26
CA GLY A 159 28.59 -30.90 7.22
C GLY A 159 27.37 -31.22 6.39
N ASN A 160 26.21 -30.72 6.81
CA ASN A 160 24.93 -31.01 6.19
C ASN A 160 24.23 -29.73 5.75
N ILE A 161 23.44 -29.81 4.68
CA ILE A 161 22.54 -28.75 4.23
C ILE A 161 21.13 -29.31 4.15
N LEU A 162 20.18 -28.69 4.85
CA LEU A 162 18.75 -28.93 4.72
C LEU A 162 18.17 -28.01 3.64
N LEU A 163 17.33 -28.56 2.78
CA LEU A 163 16.41 -27.86 1.89
C LEU A 163 14.98 -28.09 2.38
N ASP A 164 14.25 -27.02 2.67
CA ASP A 164 12.85 -27.03 3.05
C ASP A 164 11.98 -26.32 2.01
N LEU A 165 11.15 -27.07 1.27
CA LEU A 165 10.20 -26.53 0.30
C LEU A 165 8.81 -26.27 0.91
N GLN A 166 8.54 -26.71 2.14
CA GLN A 166 7.28 -26.46 2.87
C GLN A 166 7.24 -25.04 3.48
N HIS A 167 8.39 -24.42 3.69
CA HIS A 167 8.55 -23.24 4.53
C HIS A 167 7.48 -22.14 4.32
N ARG A 168 7.00 -21.60 5.45
CA ARG A 168 6.11 -20.44 5.62
C ARG A 168 4.73 -20.54 4.97
N ASP A 169 4.60 -20.21 3.69
CA ASP A 169 3.28 -20.13 3.04
C ASP A 169 2.66 -21.50 2.77
N GLN A 170 1.35 -21.51 2.49
CA GLN A 170 0.66 -22.71 2.06
C GLN A 170 1.21 -23.21 0.72
N VAL A 171 1.94 -24.33 0.75
CA VAL A 171 2.42 -25.01 -0.46
C VAL A 171 1.28 -25.79 -1.10
N LEU A 172 0.94 -25.42 -2.33
CA LEU A 172 -0.02 -26.13 -3.17
C LEU A 172 0.63 -27.35 -3.84
N GLU A 173 1.88 -27.18 -4.26
CA GLU A 173 2.67 -28.20 -4.95
C GLU A 173 4.16 -27.89 -4.85
N SER A 174 4.98 -28.92 -4.69
CA SER A 174 6.42 -28.82 -4.83
C SER A 174 6.99 -30.10 -5.42
N SER A 175 8.14 -29.99 -6.07
CA SER A 175 8.89 -31.14 -6.58
C SER A 175 10.38 -30.95 -6.36
N LEU A 176 11.08 -32.06 -6.13
CA LEU A 176 12.53 -32.12 -6.01
C LEU A 176 13.06 -33.30 -6.84
N GLU A 177 14.14 -33.07 -7.57
CA GLU A 177 14.89 -34.09 -8.31
C GLU A 177 16.39 -33.99 -8.02
N ILE A 178 16.98 -35.12 -7.63
CA ILE A 178 18.42 -35.32 -7.45
C ILE A 178 19.03 -35.84 -8.74
N LEU A 179 19.77 -35.00 -9.45
CA LEU A 179 20.32 -35.33 -10.77
C LEU A 179 21.60 -36.16 -10.66
N ASN A 180 22.51 -35.72 -9.79
CA ASN A 180 23.80 -36.36 -9.52
C ASN A 180 24.35 -35.83 -8.18
N ALA A 181 25.56 -36.25 -7.79
CA ALA A 181 26.19 -35.89 -6.51
C ALA A 181 26.48 -34.38 -6.31
N TYR A 182 26.24 -33.53 -7.31
CA TYR A 182 26.52 -32.09 -7.27
C TYR A 182 25.29 -31.23 -7.59
N GLU A 183 24.24 -31.79 -8.18
CA GLU A 183 23.19 -30.99 -8.81
C GLU A 183 21.79 -31.49 -8.43
N VAL A 184 20.93 -30.53 -8.06
CA VAL A 184 19.52 -30.76 -7.73
C VAL A 184 18.65 -29.67 -8.35
N ARG A 185 17.40 -30.00 -8.67
CA ARG A 185 16.43 -29.05 -9.23
C ARG A 185 15.04 -29.27 -8.67
N GLY A 186 14.19 -28.27 -8.77
CA GLY A 186 12.83 -28.40 -8.29
C GLY A 186 11.96 -27.18 -8.55
N MET A 187 10.77 -27.23 -7.97
CA MET A 187 9.79 -26.14 -8.02
C MET A 187 8.99 -26.09 -6.72
N ARG A 188 8.47 -24.91 -6.40
CA ARG A 188 7.46 -24.65 -5.37
C ARG A 188 6.36 -23.81 -6.01
N ARG A 189 5.12 -24.16 -5.70
CA ARG A 189 3.92 -23.39 -6.03
C ARG A 189 3.10 -23.20 -4.76
N SER A 190 2.83 -21.96 -4.39
CA SER A 190 2.21 -21.60 -3.11
C SER A 190 1.02 -20.68 -3.28
N SER A 191 0.25 -20.55 -2.19
CA SER A 191 -0.81 -19.58 -2.01
C SER A 191 -0.58 -18.79 -0.74
N SER A 192 -0.38 -17.49 -0.86
CA SER A 192 -0.51 -16.51 0.23
C SER A 192 -1.26 -15.29 -0.32
N TRP A 193 -0.59 -14.15 -0.49
CA TRP A 193 -1.16 -12.96 -1.12
C TRP A 193 -1.31 -13.15 -2.62
N ALA A 194 -0.26 -13.66 -3.27
CA ALA A 194 -0.33 -14.29 -4.58
C ALA A 194 -0.90 -15.71 -4.41
N THR A 195 -2.12 -15.93 -4.90
CA THR A 195 -2.85 -17.19 -4.68
C THR A 195 -2.34 -18.37 -5.52
N ASN A 196 -1.44 -18.13 -6.48
CA ASN A 196 -0.87 -19.17 -7.33
C ASN A 196 0.55 -18.79 -7.80
N GLN A 197 1.40 -18.42 -6.83
CA GLN A 197 2.80 -18.10 -7.06
C GLN A 197 3.56 -19.37 -7.50
N SER A 198 4.45 -19.27 -8.49
CA SER A 198 5.31 -20.39 -8.92
C SER A 198 6.76 -19.96 -8.99
N VAL A 199 7.66 -20.72 -8.36
CA VAL A 199 9.10 -20.54 -8.43
C VAL A 199 9.79 -21.87 -8.76
N PHE A 200 10.76 -21.81 -9.67
CA PHE A 200 11.59 -22.93 -10.07
C PHE A 200 13.02 -22.65 -9.63
N PHE A 201 13.75 -23.70 -9.26
CA PHE A 201 15.14 -23.56 -8.84
C PHE A 201 16.04 -24.64 -9.44
N TYR A 202 17.31 -24.27 -9.56
CA TYR A 202 18.40 -25.18 -9.89
C TYR A 202 19.57 -24.87 -8.97
N MET A 203 20.10 -25.88 -8.28
CA MET A 203 21.15 -25.73 -7.27
C MET A 203 22.33 -26.63 -7.59
N LYS A 204 23.53 -26.09 -7.40
CA LYS A 204 24.80 -26.79 -7.52
C LYS A 204 25.56 -26.70 -6.20
N PHE A 205 26.25 -27.77 -5.86
CA PHE A 205 27.18 -27.86 -4.73
C PHE A 205 28.62 -27.93 -5.24
N GLU A 206 29.55 -27.27 -4.56
CA GLU A 206 30.97 -27.27 -4.95
C GLU A 206 31.61 -28.66 -4.75
N LYS A 207 31.20 -29.34 -3.67
CA LYS A 207 31.67 -30.68 -3.29
C LYS A 207 30.58 -31.70 -3.58
N PRO A 208 30.95 -32.96 -3.92
CA PRO A 208 29.95 -34.01 -4.05
C PRO A 208 29.36 -34.33 -2.67
N PHE A 209 28.04 -34.40 -2.56
CA PHE A 209 27.43 -34.98 -1.36
C PHE A 209 27.65 -36.50 -1.35
N LYS A 210 28.01 -37.04 -0.18
CA LYS A 210 28.22 -38.49 0.05
C LYS A 210 26.93 -39.22 0.38
N ASP A 211 26.00 -38.52 1.01
CA ASP A 211 24.69 -39.03 1.37
C ASP A 211 23.63 -37.95 1.17
N TYR A 212 22.39 -38.39 0.97
CA TYR A 212 21.23 -37.53 0.86
C TYR A 212 19.97 -38.30 1.24
N GLY A 213 18.94 -37.57 1.64
CA GLY A 213 17.64 -38.16 1.93
C GLY A 213 16.52 -37.18 1.66
N ILE A 214 15.43 -37.66 1.05
CA ILE A 214 14.23 -36.87 0.79
C ILE A 214 13.16 -37.26 1.81
N ALA A 215 12.63 -36.30 2.54
CA ALA A 215 11.48 -36.48 3.40
C ALA A 215 10.20 -36.02 2.68
N VAL A 216 9.16 -36.84 2.79
CA VAL A 216 7.79 -36.51 2.39
C VAL A 216 6.96 -36.52 3.65
N ASN A 217 6.28 -35.40 3.97
CA ASN A 217 5.53 -35.24 5.22
C ASN A 217 6.40 -35.54 6.45
N ASP A 218 7.58 -34.92 6.52
CA ASP A 218 8.60 -35.10 7.57
C ASP A 218 9.07 -36.54 7.79
N THR A 219 8.78 -37.45 6.84
CA THR A 219 9.15 -38.86 6.90
C THR A 219 10.16 -39.18 5.80
N LEU A 220 11.37 -39.57 6.20
CA LEU A 220 12.45 -39.94 5.29
C LEU A 220 12.04 -41.12 4.39
N GLN A 221 12.17 -40.92 3.08
CA GLN A 221 11.97 -41.93 2.05
C GLN A 221 13.33 -42.44 1.57
N LYS A 222 13.58 -43.74 1.71
CA LYS A 222 14.89 -44.32 1.40
C LYS A 222 15.07 -44.55 -0.10
N GLY A 223 16.21 -44.11 -0.65
CA GLY A 223 16.67 -44.45 -2.01
C GLY A 223 15.92 -43.78 -3.16
N ILE A 224 15.03 -42.83 -2.88
CA ILE A 224 14.32 -42.07 -3.92
C ILE A 224 15.16 -40.87 -4.38
N LYS A 225 15.06 -40.54 -5.67
CA LYS A 225 15.72 -39.38 -6.28
C LYS A 225 14.75 -38.27 -6.68
N ILE A 226 13.46 -38.58 -6.71
CA ILE A 226 12.40 -37.66 -7.13
C ILE A 226 11.28 -37.76 -6.12
N ALA A 227 10.76 -36.61 -5.70
CA ALA A 227 9.55 -36.54 -4.91
C ALA A 227 8.70 -35.34 -5.33
N THR A 228 7.38 -35.50 -5.17
CA THR A 228 6.38 -34.46 -5.36
C THR A 228 5.43 -34.46 -4.18
N GLY A 229 5.02 -33.29 -3.72
CA GLY A 229 4.10 -33.14 -2.59
C GLY A 229 4.03 -31.71 -2.09
N ASN A 230 3.25 -31.46 -1.05
CA ASN A 230 3.14 -30.15 -0.39
C ASN A 230 4.12 -29.98 0.79
N ASN A 231 4.69 -31.07 1.31
CA ASN A 231 5.75 -31.04 2.31
C ASN A 231 6.91 -31.92 1.86
N ILE A 232 7.83 -31.31 1.10
CA ILE A 232 9.06 -31.94 0.62
C ILE A 232 10.25 -31.25 1.29
N LYS A 233 11.12 -32.05 1.91
CA LYS A 233 12.39 -31.60 2.45
C LYS A 233 13.50 -32.54 2.02
N SER A 234 14.75 -32.08 1.99
CA SER A 234 15.91 -32.94 1.71
C SER A 234 17.12 -32.52 2.53
N TYR A 235 17.98 -33.47 2.88
CA TYR A 235 19.33 -33.15 3.36
C TYR A 235 20.38 -33.62 2.37
N PHE A 236 21.55 -32.97 2.41
CA PHE A 236 22.75 -33.32 1.65
C PHE A 236 23.95 -33.31 2.59
N SER A 237 24.70 -34.42 2.63
CA SER A 237 25.83 -34.61 3.55
C SER A 237 27.16 -34.56 2.83
N PHE A 238 28.11 -33.78 3.36
CA PHE A 238 29.41 -33.52 2.75
C PHE A 238 30.55 -33.91 3.68
N ASP A 239 31.62 -34.41 3.10
CA ASP A 239 32.87 -34.68 3.82
C ASP A 239 33.65 -33.39 4.03
N LEU A 240 33.91 -33.08 5.29
CA LEU A 240 34.67 -31.92 5.71
C LEU A 240 36.02 -32.29 6.32
N THR A 241 36.49 -33.54 6.22
CA THR A 241 37.80 -33.94 6.79
C THR A 241 38.97 -33.07 6.29
N GLY A 242 38.90 -32.60 5.05
CA GLY A 242 39.82 -31.60 4.49
C GLY A 242 39.38 -30.16 4.77
N ASP A 243 38.84 -29.51 3.75
CA ASP A 243 38.38 -28.12 3.82
C ASP A 243 36.98 -28.01 4.49
N LYS A 244 36.88 -27.08 5.44
CA LYS A 244 35.68 -26.82 6.26
C LYS A 244 34.70 -25.84 5.64
N LYS A 245 35.03 -25.28 4.47
CA LYS A 245 34.12 -24.44 3.70
C LYS A 245 33.27 -25.25 2.73
N LEU A 246 32.06 -24.80 2.46
CA LEU A 246 31.20 -25.37 1.44
C LEU A 246 30.47 -24.23 0.72
N HIS A 247 30.58 -24.21 -0.60
CA HIS A 247 29.80 -23.29 -1.43
C HIS A 247 28.60 -23.98 -2.05
N VAL A 248 27.49 -23.25 -2.09
CA VAL A 248 26.25 -23.62 -2.78
C VAL A 248 25.87 -22.46 -3.68
N LYS A 249 25.51 -22.75 -4.93
CA LYS A 249 24.95 -21.73 -5.82
C LYS A 249 23.61 -22.18 -6.38
N ILE A 250 22.69 -21.23 -6.51
CA ILE A 250 21.30 -21.48 -6.88
C ILE A 250 20.79 -20.39 -7.79
N GLY A 251 20.14 -20.78 -8.89
CA GLY A 251 19.37 -19.88 -9.74
C GLY A 251 17.88 -20.12 -9.54
N ILE A 252 17.09 -19.06 -9.68
CA ILE A 252 15.62 -19.13 -9.67
C ILE A 252 15.03 -18.65 -10.99
N SER A 253 13.78 -19.03 -11.24
CA SER A 253 13.00 -18.63 -12.41
C SER A 253 11.51 -18.68 -12.10
N GLY A 254 10.75 -17.73 -12.65
CA GLY A 254 9.29 -17.78 -12.69
C GLY A 254 8.75 -18.70 -13.80
N VAL A 255 9.60 -19.35 -14.61
CA VAL A 255 9.20 -20.08 -15.82
C VAL A 255 9.46 -21.58 -15.71
N SER A 256 10.71 -22.00 -15.49
CA SER A 256 11.11 -23.42 -15.53
C SER A 256 12.43 -23.71 -14.81
N MET A 257 12.69 -24.99 -14.53
CA MET A 257 13.98 -25.44 -13.95
C MET A 257 15.14 -25.25 -14.93
N GLU A 258 14.88 -25.38 -16.24
CA GLU A 258 15.86 -25.15 -17.30
C GLU A 258 16.28 -23.67 -17.37
N ASN A 259 15.33 -22.75 -17.21
CA ASN A 259 15.63 -21.33 -17.16
C ASN A 259 16.35 -20.96 -15.86
N ALA A 260 15.97 -21.55 -14.72
CA ALA A 260 16.71 -21.39 -13.47
C ALA A 260 18.18 -21.84 -13.60
N LYS A 261 18.42 -22.96 -14.29
CA LYS A 261 19.78 -23.43 -14.61
C LYS A 261 20.52 -22.47 -15.53
N LEU A 262 19.86 -21.97 -16.58
CA LEU A 262 20.46 -21.02 -17.52
C LEU A 262 20.85 -19.70 -16.83
N ASN A 263 19.96 -19.19 -15.97
CA ASN A 263 20.22 -18.02 -15.13
C ASN A 263 21.48 -18.25 -14.28
N LEU A 264 21.53 -19.36 -13.55
CA LEU A 264 22.66 -19.73 -12.68
C LEU A 264 23.98 -19.83 -13.44
N ASP A 265 24.02 -20.64 -14.50
CA ASP A 265 25.26 -20.94 -15.23
C ASP A 265 25.81 -19.72 -15.97
N THR A 266 24.94 -18.77 -16.34
CA THR A 266 25.34 -17.52 -16.99
C THR A 266 25.84 -16.50 -15.98
N GLU A 267 25.14 -16.34 -14.85
CA GLU A 267 25.44 -15.29 -13.87
C GLU A 267 26.57 -15.66 -12.91
N ILE A 268 26.70 -16.94 -12.55
CA ILE A 268 27.65 -17.44 -11.55
C ILE A 268 28.36 -18.70 -12.11
N PRO A 269 29.26 -18.56 -13.11
CA PRO A 269 29.92 -19.70 -13.73
C PRO A 269 30.96 -20.37 -12.82
N ASP A 270 31.64 -19.60 -11.96
CA ASP A 270 32.71 -20.08 -11.06
C ASP A 270 32.20 -20.29 -9.61
N TRP A 271 33.14 -20.53 -8.68
CA TRP A 271 32.92 -20.76 -7.25
C TRP A 271 33.58 -19.68 -6.37
N ASP A 272 34.00 -18.55 -6.96
CA ASP A 272 34.67 -17.49 -6.21
C ASP A 272 33.64 -16.55 -5.56
N PHE A 273 33.31 -16.84 -4.30
CA PHE A 273 32.37 -16.05 -3.51
C PHE A 273 32.79 -14.57 -3.41
N ASN A 274 34.08 -14.30 -3.22
CA ASN A 274 34.57 -12.92 -3.06
C ASN A 274 34.46 -12.15 -4.37
N LYS A 275 34.72 -12.79 -5.51
CA LYS A 275 34.50 -12.19 -6.82
C LYS A 275 33.03 -11.83 -7.04
N LEU A 276 32.10 -12.73 -6.73
CA LEU A 276 30.66 -12.45 -6.84
C LEU A 276 30.25 -11.30 -5.92
N LYS A 277 30.70 -11.33 -4.66
CA LYS A 277 30.49 -10.25 -3.69
C LYS A 277 31.00 -8.91 -4.23
N SER A 278 32.22 -8.85 -4.76
CA SER A 278 32.76 -7.63 -5.35
C SER A 278 31.96 -7.16 -6.57
N ILE A 279 31.40 -8.07 -7.39
CA ILE A 279 30.49 -7.71 -8.48
C ILE A 279 29.22 -7.06 -7.93
N ALA A 280 28.63 -7.63 -6.87
CA ALA A 280 27.45 -7.07 -6.22
C ALA A 280 27.73 -5.68 -5.62
N GLU A 281 28.81 -5.53 -4.85
CA GLU A 281 29.25 -4.25 -4.27
C GLU A 281 29.51 -3.19 -5.35
N ASN A 282 30.18 -3.55 -6.44
CA ASN A 282 30.44 -2.63 -7.54
C ASN A 282 29.17 -2.22 -8.28
N THR A 283 28.20 -3.14 -8.41
CA THR A 283 26.90 -2.84 -9.00
C THR A 283 26.11 -1.87 -8.11
N TRP A 284 26.11 -2.09 -6.79
CA TRP A 284 25.53 -1.14 -5.84
C TRP A 284 26.24 0.20 -5.84
N ASN A 285 27.58 0.23 -5.88
CA ASN A 285 28.33 1.48 -5.97
C ASN A 285 27.98 2.29 -7.23
N LYS A 286 27.69 1.62 -8.35
CA LYS A 286 27.23 2.27 -9.57
C LYS A 286 25.80 2.82 -9.43
N GLU A 287 24.90 2.06 -8.80
CA GLU A 287 23.51 2.48 -8.61
C GLU A 287 23.39 3.62 -7.59
N LEU A 288 23.95 3.44 -6.39
CA LEU A 288 23.96 4.43 -5.32
C LEU A 288 24.76 5.68 -5.72
N GLY A 289 25.85 5.50 -6.47
CA GLY A 289 26.67 6.58 -7.01
C GLY A 289 25.97 7.46 -8.04
N LYS A 290 24.72 7.16 -8.43
CA LYS A 290 23.89 8.10 -9.20
C LYS A 290 23.54 9.36 -8.41
N ILE A 291 23.59 9.30 -7.08
CA ILE A 291 23.43 10.46 -6.22
C ILE A 291 24.58 10.51 -5.21
N ASP A 292 25.52 11.45 -5.39
CA ASP A 292 26.63 11.65 -4.46
C ASP A 292 26.34 12.81 -3.51
N VAL A 293 26.35 12.53 -2.20
CA VAL A 293 26.17 13.54 -1.15
C VAL A 293 27.48 13.88 -0.43
N LYS A 294 27.60 15.15 -0.03
CA LYS A 294 28.68 15.70 0.80
C LYS A 294 28.11 16.58 1.91
N GLY A 295 28.72 16.52 3.09
CA GLY A 295 28.23 17.20 4.29
C GLY A 295 27.33 16.29 5.12
N GLY A 296 26.63 16.86 6.10
CA GLY A 296 25.85 16.08 7.07
C GLY A 296 26.70 15.25 8.02
N SER A 297 26.07 14.61 9.01
CA SER A 297 26.74 13.64 9.89
C SER A 297 26.95 12.30 9.16
N ALA A 298 27.79 11.42 9.73
CA ALA A 298 27.95 10.06 9.23
C ALA A 298 26.61 9.30 9.23
N ASP A 299 25.81 9.41 10.30
CA ASP A 299 24.50 8.79 10.38
C ASP A 299 23.53 9.31 9.31
N GLN A 300 23.55 10.61 9.01
CA GLN A 300 22.72 11.16 7.93
C GLN A 300 23.12 10.59 6.56
N GLN A 301 24.41 10.39 6.31
CA GLN A 301 24.85 9.74 5.08
C GLN A 301 24.44 8.26 5.04
N THR A 302 24.56 7.53 6.16
CA THR A 302 24.07 6.15 6.27
C THR A 302 22.58 6.06 5.99
N VAL A 303 21.76 6.88 6.64
CA VAL A 303 20.30 6.92 6.40
C VAL A 303 19.99 7.24 4.93
N PHE A 304 20.69 8.20 4.34
CA PHE A 304 20.48 8.55 2.92
C PHE A 304 20.83 7.40 1.96
N TYR A 305 21.99 6.77 2.11
CA TYR A 305 22.36 5.67 1.21
C TYR A 305 21.55 4.40 1.48
N THR A 306 21.12 4.15 2.72
CA THR A 306 20.18 3.07 3.01
C THR A 306 18.81 3.34 2.40
N ALA A 307 18.29 4.56 2.50
CA ALA A 307 17.03 4.92 1.84
C ALA A 307 17.14 4.77 0.31
N LEU A 308 18.24 5.22 -0.30
CA LEU A 308 18.48 5.02 -1.73
C LEU A 308 18.61 3.53 -2.09
N TYR A 309 19.19 2.72 -1.21
CA TYR A 309 19.27 1.27 -1.35
C TYR A 309 17.88 0.62 -1.34
N HIS A 310 17.03 0.91 -0.35
CA HIS A 310 15.67 0.37 -0.27
C HIS A 310 14.81 0.78 -1.48
N ALA A 311 14.91 2.04 -1.90
CA ALA A 311 14.25 2.52 -3.13
C ALA A 311 14.73 1.80 -4.40
N CYS A 312 15.82 1.02 -4.33
CA CYS A 312 16.33 0.24 -5.45
C CYS A 312 16.17 -1.28 -5.25
N LEU A 313 15.35 -1.73 -4.29
CA LEU A 313 15.08 -3.16 -4.08
C LEU A 313 13.89 -3.67 -4.91
N ALA A 314 12.83 -2.86 -5.07
CA ALA A 314 11.63 -3.17 -5.85
C ALA A 314 11.33 -2.03 -6.86
N PRO A 315 10.65 -2.30 -7.99
CA PRO A 315 10.14 -3.59 -8.51
C PRO A 315 11.23 -4.59 -8.90
N ASN A 316 10.95 -5.88 -8.80
CA ASN A 316 11.93 -6.97 -9.01
C ASN A 316 11.94 -7.47 -10.45
N THR A 317 13.14 -7.76 -10.98
CA THR A 317 13.27 -8.40 -12.29
C THR A 317 12.48 -9.72 -12.31
N TYR A 318 11.58 -9.89 -13.28
CA TYR A 318 10.71 -11.06 -13.42
C TYR A 318 10.72 -11.59 -14.86
N THR A 319 11.91 -11.65 -15.45
CA THR A 319 12.19 -12.20 -16.78
C THR A 319 13.50 -12.95 -16.71
N ASP A 320 13.57 -14.14 -17.29
CA ASP A 320 14.78 -14.95 -17.39
C ASP A 320 15.76 -14.39 -18.43
N ILE A 321 17.02 -14.83 -18.42
CA ILE A 321 18.04 -14.36 -19.36
C ILE A 321 17.67 -14.60 -20.83
N ASN A 322 16.91 -15.65 -21.13
CA ASN A 322 16.43 -15.93 -22.49
C ASN A 322 15.23 -15.06 -22.91
N GLY A 323 14.79 -14.14 -22.04
CA GLY A 323 13.67 -13.23 -22.23
C GLY A 323 12.29 -13.82 -21.89
N GLN A 324 12.19 -15.06 -21.44
CA GLN A 324 10.91 -15.65 -21.04
C GLN A 324 10.46 -15.15 -19.67
N TYR A 325 9.14 -15.02 -19.49
CA TYR A 325 8.54 -14.69 -18.20
C TYR A 325 7.12 -15.27 -18.09
N ARG A 326 6.60 -15.35 -16.87
CA ARG A 326 5.20 -15.70 -16.61
C ARG A 326 4.35 -14.43 -16.54
N GLY A 327 3.33 -14.34 -17.39
CA GLY A 327 2.41 -13.20 -17.41
C GLY A 327 1.30 -13.31 -16.37
N THR A 328 0.48 -12.28 -16.27
CA THR A 328 -0.69 -12.24 -15.36
C THR A 328 -1.85 -13.15 -15.78
N ASP A 329 -1.80 -13.71 -16.99
CA ASP A 329 -2.64 -14.83 -17.42
C ASP A 329 -2.07 -16.21 -17.03
N LEU A 330 -0.98 -16.21 -16.24
CA LEU A 330 -0.20 -17.37 -15.80
C LEU A 330 0.43 -18.20 -16.93
N LYS A 331 0.47 -17.66 -18.16
CA LYS A 331 1.15 -18.29 -19.30
C LYS A 331 2.56 -17.76 -19.46
N ILE A 332 3.38 -18.50 -20.20
CA ILE A 332 4.75 -18.10 -20.52
C ILE A 332 4.74 -17.23 -21.77
N HIS A 333 5.32 -16.03 -21.64
CA HIS A 333 5.51 -15.06 -22.70
C HIS A 333 7.00 -14.77 -22.88
N LYS A 334 7.34 -13.97 -23.88
CA LYS A 334 8.71 -13.51 -24.13
C LYS A 334 8.74 -11.99 -24.22
N ALA A 335 9.63 -11.36 -23.46
CA ALA A 335 9.80 -9.91 -23.46
C ALA A 335 10.51 -9.50 -24.76
N ASP A 336 10.02 -8.44 -25.40
CA ASP A 336 10.52 -7.94 -26.68
C ASP A 336 11.02 -6.52 -26.49
N ASN A 337 12.34 -6.35 -26.46
CA ASN A 337 13.04 -5.08 -26.21
C ASN A 337 12.74 -4.40 -24.87
N PHE A 338 12.23 -5.13 -23.88
CA PHE A 338 12.12 -4.66 -22.49
C PHE A 338 12.49 -5.78 -21.51
N THR A 339 12.73 -5.42 -20.25
CA THR A 339 12.81 -6.39 -19.14
C THR A 339 11.47 -6.43 -18.40
N ASN A 340 10.88 -7.62 -18.25
CA ASN A 340 9.66 -7.77 -17.44
C ASN A 340 9.98 -7.72 -15.94
N TYR A 341 9.11 -7.07 -15.16
CA TYR A 341 9.24 -6.92 -13.70
C TYR A 341 7.99 -7.44 -12.96
N SER A 342 8.11 -7.56 -11.65
CA SER A 342 7.05 -7.92 -10.69
C SER A 342 7.18 -7.05 -9.43
N VAL A 343 6.21 -7.12 -8.51
CA VAL A 343 6.17 -6.38 -7.24
C VAL A 343 5.92 -4.89 -7.50
N PHE A 344 4.68 -4.59 -7.85
CA PHE A 344 4.24 -3.23 -8.14
C PHE A 344 3.26 -2.71 -7.08
N SER A 345 3.80 -2.14 -6.00
CA SER A 345 3.03 -1.50 -4.92
C SER A 345 2.57 -0.09 -5.31
N LEU A 346 1.66 0.02 -6.28
CA LEU A 346 1.43 1.28 -7.01
C LEU A 346 0.67 2.34 -6.21
N TRP A 347 -0.12 1.93 -5.21
CA TRP A 347 -0.76 2.88 -4.31
C TRP A 347 0.26 3.76 -3.58
N ASP A 348 1.40 3.19 -3.22
CA ASP A 348 2.49 3.87 -2.52
C ASP A 348 3.44 4.51 -3.52
N THR A 349 3.99 3.68 -4.40
CA THR A 349 5.19 4.00 -5.19
C THR A 349 4.97 5.05 -6.27
N HIS A 350 3.73 5.34 -6.68
CA HIS A 350 3.47 6.42 -7.63
C HIS A 350 3.79 7.81 -7.06
N ARG A 351 3.82 7.94 -5.72
CA ARG A 351 3.93 9.22 -5.00
C ARG A 351 5.36 9.74 -4.95
N SER A 352 6.34 8.87 -4.68
CA SER A 352 7.75 9.27 -4.53
C SER A 352 8.72 8.33 -5.25
N LEU A 353 8.53 7.01 -5.18
CA LEU A 353 9.44 6.04 -5.79
C LEU A 353 9.55 6.24 -7.30
N HIS A 354 8.44 6.11 -8.03
CA HIS A 354 8.44 6.29 -9.48
C HIS A 354 8.91 7.68 -9.90
N PRO A 355 8.49 8.79 -9.24
CA PRO A 355 9.09 10.12 -9.47
C PRO A 355 10.61 10.18 -9.30
N LEU A 356 11.18 9.58 -8.26
CA LEU A 356 12.64 9.48 -8.10
C LEU A 356 13.26 8.69 -9.26
N MET A 357 12.64 7.57 -9.65
CA MET A 357 13.14 6.72 -10.73
C MET A 357 13.12 7.40 -12.10
N THR A 358 12.18 8.33 -12.35
CA THR A 358 12.23 9.15 -13.58
C THR A 358 13.46 10.06 -13.67
N ILE A 359 14.14 10.32 -12.54
CA ILE A 359 15.38 11.11 -12.49
C ILE A 359 16.61 10.21 -12.73
N ILE A 360 16.70 9.08 -12.01
CA ILE A 360 17.92 8.27 -11.94
C ILE A 360 17.87 6.93 -12.70
N ASN A 361 16.68 6.51 -13.18
CA ASN A 361 16.39 5.19 -13.75
C ASN A 361 15.34 5.26 -14.88
N ARG A 362 15.54 6.16 -15.86
CA ARG A 362 14.60 6.37 -16.99
C ARG A 362 14.45 5.12 -17.84
N LYS A 363 15.54 4.38 -18.10
CA LYS A 363 15.45 3.12 -18.86
C LYS A 363 14.54 2.10 -18.15
N ARG A 364 14.74 1.88 -16.85
CA ARG A 364 13.89 0.96 -16.07
C ARG A 364 12.46 1.45 -15.98
N THR A 365 12.24 2.76 -15.90
CA THR A 365 10.90 3.36 -15.97
C THR A 365 10.16 2.96 -17.25
N ASN A 366 10.82 2.99 -18.41
CA ASN A 366 10.23 2.46 -19.66
C ASN A 366 9.98 0.95 -19.58
N ASP A 367 10.90 0.17 -19.02
CA ASP A 367 10.73 -1.29 -18.87
C ASP A 367 9.49 -1.62 -17.99
N TRP A 368 9.25 -0.88 -16.91
CA TRP A 368 8.05 -1.03 -16.06
C TRP A 368 6.77 -0.66 -16.78
N ILE A 369 6.75 0.42 -17.55
CA ILE A 369 5.55 0.79 -18.33
C ILE A 369 5.26 -0.27 -19.38
N ASN A 370 6.27 -0.79 -20.09
CA ASN A 370 6.08 -1.89 -21.02
C ASN A 370 5.61 -3.17 -20.31
N THR A 371 6.04 -3.40 -19.06
CA THR A 371 5.48 -4.47 -18.21
C THR A 371 3.98 -4.25 -17.95
N PHE A 372 3.55 -3.05 -17.59
CA PHE A 372 2.11 -2.73 -17.39
C PHE A 372 1.30 -2.98 -18.66
N LEU A 373 1.83 -2.57 -19.82
CA LEU A 373 1.16 -2.80 -21.10
C LEU A 373 1.13 -4.28 -21.47
N ALA A 374 2.16 -5.06 -21.13
CA ALA A 374 2.15 -6.51 -21.30
C ALA A 374 1.11 -7.19 -20.39
N GLN A 375 0.99 -6.75 -19.14
CA GLN A 375 -0.05 -7.23 -18.22
C GLN A 375 -1.46 -6.89 -18.72
N TYR A 376 -1.66 -5.69 -19.28
CA TYR A 376 -2.92 -5.36 -19.95
C TYR A 376 -3.17 -6.22 -21.19
N LYS A 377 -2.14 -6.43 -22.02
CA LYS A 377 -2.24 -7.22 -23.25
C LYS A 377 -2.66 -8.67 -23.00
N TYR A 378 -2.07 -9.31 -21.99
CA TYR A 378 -2.24 -10.74 -21.74
C TYR A 378 -3.22 -11.04 -20.61
N GLY A 379 -3.21 -10.25 -19.54
CA GLY A 379 -4.10 -10.38 -18.38
C GLY A 379 -5.34 -9.48 -18.40
N GLY A 380 -5.46 -8.56 -19.36
CA GLY A 380 -6.68 -7.78 -19.61
C GLY A 380 -6.83 -6.48 -18.80
N MET A 381 -5.90 -6.17 -17.89
CA MET A 381 -5.91 -4.93 -17.10
C MET A 381 -4.49 -4.45 -16.78
N LEU A 382 -4.36 -3.14 -16.52
CA LEU A 382 -3.17 -2.59 -15.89
C LEU A 382 -3.09 -3.07 -14.43
N PRO A 383 -1.89 -3.16 -13.83
CA PRO A 383 -1.75 -3.60 -12.45
C PRO A 383 -2.29 -2.57 -11.46
N VAL A 384 -2.75 -3.10 -10.31
CA VAL A 384 -3.03 -2.34 -9.08
C VAL A 384 -1.97 -2.70 -8.03
N TRP A 385 -1.94 -3.97 -7.61
CA TRP A 385 -0.82 -4.60 -6.90
C TRP A 385 -0.49 -5.91 -7.60
N GLU A 386 0.62 -5.94 -8.33
CA GLU A 386 1.02 -7.19 -9.00
C GLU A 386 2.19 -7.86 -8.29
N LEU A 387 2.03 -9.17 -8.08
CA LEU A 387 2.96 -10.06 -7.40
C LEU A 387 3.12 -11.39 -8.14
N SER A 388 4.30 -11.63 -8.72
CA SER A 388 4.70 -12.91 -9.30
C SER A 388 3.70 -13.45 -10.34
N GLY A 389 3.22 -12.57 -11.22
CA GLY A 389 2.18 -12.86 -12.20
C GLY A 389 0.76 -12.94 -11.64
N ASN A 390 0.50 -12.51 -10.40
CA ASN A 390 -0.82 -12.48 -9.79
C ASN A 390 -1.21 -11.04 -9.45
N GLU A 391 -2.44 -10.65 -9.80
CA GLU A 391 -3.02 -9.40 -9.30
C GLU A 391 -3.65 -9.66 -7.94
N THR A 392 -3.31 -8.84 -6.94
CA THR A 392 -3.85 -8.97 -5.58
C THR A 392 -4.91 -7.93 -5.24
N PHE A 393 -5.07 -6.92 -6.12
CA PHE A 393 -6.01 -5.81 -6.02
C PHE A 393 -5.78 -4.85 -4.83
N CYS A 394 -4.60 -4.90 -4.20
CA CYS A 394 -4.20 -3.96 -3.17
C CYS A 394 -3.66 -2.64 -3.75
N MET A 395 -3.86 -1.46 -3.19
CA MET A 395 -4.89 -1.07 -2.25
C MET A 395 -6.11 -0.59 -3.03
N ILE A 396 -6.26 0.72 -3.20
CA ILE A 396 -7.30 1.36 -4.02
C ILE A 396 -6.67 2.07 -5.21
N GLY A 397 -7.49 2.78 -6.00
CA GLY A 397 -7.00 3.53 -7.16
C GLY A 397 -6.66 2.65 -8.36
N TYR A 398 -6.09 3.25 -9.39
CA TYR A 398 -5.50 2.57 -10.54
C TYR A 398 -4.19 3.24 -10.90
N HIS A 399 -3.28 3.25 -9.91
CA HIS A 399 -2.12 4.12 -9.88
C HIS A 399 -0.96 3.75 -10.82
N SER A 400 -1.11 2.70 -11.63
CA SER A 400 -0.28 2.53 -12.84
C SER A 400 -0.45 3.72 -13.79
N VAL A 401 -1.61 4.40 -13.77
CA VAL A 401 -1.91 5.57 -14.59
C VAL A 401 -0.97 6.76 -14.31
N PRO A 402 -0.88 7.33 -13.08
CA PRO A 402 0.09 8.36 -12.75
C PRO A 402 1.53 8.02 -13.12
N VAL A 403 1.98 6.77 -12.93
CA VAL A 403 3.35 6.35 -13.28
C VAL A 403 3.62 6.52 -14.79
N ILE A 404 2.67 6.08 -15.64
CA ILE A 404 2.79 6.23 -17.09
C ILE A 404 2.79 7.71 -17.49
N VAL A 405 1.90 8.51 -16.88
CA VAL A 405 1.73 9.92 -17.23
C VAL A 405 2.91 10.76 -16.79
N ASP A 406 3.46 10.50 -15.61
CA ASP A 406 4.68 11.14 -15.10
C ASP A 406 5.88 10.87 -16.01
N ALA A 407 6.10 9.61 -16.40
CA ALA A 407 7.12 9.25 -17.37
C ALA A 407 6.92 9.99 -18.71
N TYR A 408 5.70 10.00 -19.24
CA TYR A 408 5.38 10.66 -20.51
C TYR A 408 5.63 12.17 -20.44
N GLN A 409 5.23 12.82 -19.35
CA GLN A 409 5.48 14.24 -19.09
C GLN A 409 6.97 14.55 -19.20
N LYS A 410 7.81 13.71 -18.58
CA LYS A 410 9.27 13.87 -18.45
C LYS A 410 10.06 13.40 -19.67
N GLY A 411 9.36 13.06 -20.75
CA GLY A 411 9.96 12.64 -22.03
C GLY A 411 10.50 11.21 -22.02
N ILE A 412 10.00 10.37 -21.11
CA ILE A 412 10.23 8.91 -21.08
C ILE A 412 9.02 8.30 -21.81
N ARG A 413 9.17 8.00 -23.10
CA ARG A 413 8.03 7.72 -24.01
C ARG A 413 8.27 6.50 -24.91
N ASP A 414 9.18 5.60 -24.52
CA ASP A 414 9.53 4.42 -25.32
C ASP A 414 8.55 3.27 -25.04
N PHE A 415 7.28 3.53 -25.32
CA PHE A 415 6.14 2.62 -25.15
C PHE A 415 4.97 3.07 -26.02
N ASP A 416 4.01 2.19 -26.28
CA ASP A 416 2.81 2.50 -27.06
C ASP A 416 1.84 3.38 -26.25
N ALA A 417 1.90 4.69 -26.46
CA ALA A 417 1.05 5.66 -25.77
C ALA A 417 -0.45 5.54 -26.12
N GLN A 418 -0.80 5.03 -27.31
CA GLN A 418 -2.20 4.81 -27.68
C GLN A 418 -2.76 3.58 -26.97
N MET A 419 -1.98 2.50 -26.91
CA MET A 419 -2.31 1.32 -26.11
C MET A 419 -2.39 1.68 -24.63
N ALA A 420 -1.47 2.51 -24.13
CA ALA A 420 -1.51 3.01 -22.76
C ALA A 420 -2.83 3.73 -22.50
N LEU A 421 -3.18 4.75 -23.28
CA LEU A 421 -4.44 5.48 -23.08
C LEU A 421 -5.66 4.53 -23.10
N LYS A 422 -5.69 3.59 -24.05
CA LYS A 422 -6.75 2.57 -24.12
C LYS A 422 -6.82 1.73 -22.83
N ALA A 423 -5.68 1.23 -22.35
CA ALA A 423 -5.59 0.45 -21.12
C ALA A 423 -6.10 1.22 -19.89
N MET A 424 -5.68 2.49 -19.76
CA MET A 424 -6.12 3.37 -18.67
C MET A 424 -7.64 3.56 -18.69
N THR A 425 -8.19 3.91 -19.86
CA THR A 425 -9.64 4.14 -19.98
C THR A 425 -10.45 2.87 -19.77
N ASN A 426 -9.96 1.70 -20.19
CA ASN A 426 -10.67 0.43 -19.94
C ASN A 426 -10.77 0.10 -18.45
N TYR A 427 -9.72 0.37 -17.67
CA TYR A 427 -9.79 0.19 -16.22
C TYR A 427 -10.79 1.19 -15.61
N ALA A 428 -10.63 2.48 -15.92
CA ALA A 428 -11.42 3.58 -15.35
C ALA A 428 -12.92 3.58 -15.74
N GLU A 429 -13.34 2.72 -16.67
CA GLU A 429 -14.73 2.52 -17.10
C GLU A 429 -15.27 1.12 -16.75
N SER A 430 -14.55 0.35 -15.94
CA SER A 430 -14.97 -0.99 -15.51
C SER A 430 -16.00 -0.95 -14.37
N ASP A 431 -16.59 -2.10 -14.06
CA ASP A 431 -17.54 -2.27 -12.94
C ASP A 431 -16.84 -2.57 -11.60
N ARG A 432 -15.51 -2.41 -11.52
CA ARG A 432 -14.71 -2.73 -10.32
C ARG A 432 -14.81 -1.61 -9.30
N PHE A 433 -14.85 -1.96 -8.01
CA PHE A 433 -14.63 -1.06 -6.88
C PHE A 433 -15.44 0.26 -6.92
N GLY A 434 -16.68 0.21 -7.42
CA GLY A 434 -17.57 1.36 -7.53
C GLY A 434 -17.24 2.35 -8.66
N LEU A 435 -16.39 1.99 -9.63
CA LEU A 435 -15.98 2.88 -10.74
C LEU A 435 -17.13 3.29 -11.66
N LYS A 436 -18.06 2.38 -11.93
CA LYS A 436 -19.25 2.67 -12.71
C LYS A 436 -20.13 3.73 -12.04
N GLU A 437 -20.40 3.58 -10.75
CA GLU A 437 -21.16 4.53 -9.96
C GLU A 437 -20.41 5.85 -9.83
N TYR A 438 -19.10 5.82 -9.60
CA TYR A 438 -18.26 7.02 -9.62
C TYR A 438 -18.37 7.79 -10.95
N GLY A 439 -18.30 7.09 -12.08
CA GLY A 439 -18.45 7.69 -13.41
C GLY A 439 -19.84 8.29 -13.66
N ASN A 440 -20.89 7.69 -13.08
CA ASN A 440 -22.28 8.12 -13.25
C ASN A 440 -22.71 9.23 -12.27
N LEU A 441 -22.26 9.16 -11.02
CA LEU A 441 -22.70 10.02 -9.91
C LEU A 441 -21.68 11.12 -9.57
N GLY A 442 -20.42 10.95 -9.97
CA GLY A 442 -19.31 11.84 -9.63
C GLY A 442 -18.72 11.61 -8.24
N PHE A 443 -19.09 10.52 -7.56
CA PHE A 443 -18.47 10.02 -6.33
C PHE A 443 -18.90 8.57 -6.10
N VAL A 444 -18.11 7.81 -5.33
CA VAL A 444 -18.51 6.51 -4.81
C VAL A 444 -19.35 6.75 -3.56
N SER A 445 -20.52 6.12 -3.49
CA SER A 445 -21.35 6.12 -2.28
C SER A 445 -21.03 4.91 -1.42
N ASN A 446 -21.02 5.07 -0.10
CA ASN A 446 -20.58 3.99 0.81
C ASN A 446 -21.54 2.80 0.87
N ASP A 447 -22.81 2.99 0.49
CA ASP A 447 -23.77 1.90 0.31
C ASP A 447 -23.54 1.08 -0.97
N ILE A 448 -22.68 1.57 -1.88
CA ILE A 448 -22.25 0.85 -3.07
C ILE A 448 -20.93 0.14 -2.81
N ASP A 449 -19.91 0.88 -2.37
CA ASP A 449 -18.58 0.35 -2.08
C ASP A 449 -17.95 1.09 -0.89
N HIS A 450 -17.30 0.34 0.00
CA HIS A 450 -16.52 0.87 1.13
C HIS A 450 -15.31 1.71 0.69
N GLU A 451 -14.70 2.41 1.63
CA GLU A 451 -13.56 3.31 1.39
C GLU A 451 -13.86 4.37 0.34
N SER A 452 -15.15 4.70 0.25
CA SER A 452 -15.77 5.49 -0.80
C SER A 452 -15.18 6.88 -0.96
N ALA A 453 -14.79 7.52 0.15
CA ALA A 453 -14.22 8.86 0.13
C ALA A 453 -12.79 8.86 -0.43
N SER A 454 -11.94 7.94 0.04
CA SER A 454 -10.58 7.75 -0.45
C SER A 454 -10.57 7.40 -1.94
N LYS A 455 -11.37 6.41 -2.35
CA LYS A 455 -11.54 6.03 -3.77
C LYS A 455 -11.95 7.22 -4.63
N THR A 456 -12.93 8.01 -4.20
CA THR A 456 -13.40 9.16 -4.99
C THR A 456 -12.32 10.20 -5.25
N VAL A 457 -11.53 10.56 -4.22
CA VAL A 457 -10.50 11.60 -4.38
C VAL A 457 -9.28 11.09 -5.16
N GLU A 458 -8.91 9.82 -4.99
CA GLU A 458 -7.80 9.21 -5.73
C GLU A 458 -8.17 8.89 -7.19
N TYR A 459 -9.39 8.41 -7.47
CA TYR A 459 -9.88 8.26 -8.84
C TYR A 459 -9.92 9.59 -9.58
N ALA A 460 -10.23 10.70 -8.90
CA ALA A 460 -10.19 12.03 -9.50
C ALA A 460 -8.76 12.45 -9.90
N TYR A 461 -7.74 12.02 -9.15
CA TYR A 461 -6.34 12.25 -9.51
C TYR A 461 -5.90 11.36 -10.69
N ASP A 462 -6.25 10.07 -10.67
CA ASP A 462 -5.95 9.16 -11.78
C ASP A 462 -6.64 9.62 -13.08
N ASP A 463 -7.88 10.10 -13.01
CA ASP A 463 -8.61 10.68 -14.14
C ASP A 463 -7.94 11.95 -14.69
N TRP A 464 -7.36 12.78 -13.82
CA TRP A 464 -6.57 13.92 -14.29
C TRP A 464 -5.37 13.45 -15.11
N CYS A 465 -4.68 12.41 -14.66
CA CYS A 465 -3.56 11.81 -15.39
C CYS A 465 -4.01 11.32 -16.78
N ILE A 466 -5.13 10.58 -16.86
CA ILE A 466 -5.72 10.16 -18.16
C ILE A 466 -5.98 11.35 -19.07
N SER A 467 -6.54 12.43 -18.52
CA SER A 467 -6.80 13.65 -19.28
C SER A 467 -5.51 14.28 -19.83
N GLN A 468 -4.43 14.31 -19.04
CA GLN A 468 -3.15 14.89 -19.49
C GLN A 468 -2.54 14.07 -20.64
N LEU A 469 -2.52 12.74 -20.53
CA LEU A 469 -2.03 11.90 -21.63
C LEU A 469 -2.88 12.07 -22.88
N ALA A 470 -4.21 12.03 -22.74
CA ALA A 470 -5.14 12.23 -23.85
C ALA A 470 -4.88 13.56 -24.56
N LYS A 471 -4.66 14.64 -23.81
CA LYS A 471 -4.30 15.96 -24.34
C LYS A 471 -3.00 15.90 -25.15
N TRP A 472 -1.95 15.30 -24.60
CA TRP A 472 -0.64 15.25 -25.25
C TRP A 472 -0.60 14.38 -26.51
N ILE A 473 -1.49 13.39 -26.62
CA ILE A 473 -1.56 12.51 -27.80
C ILE A 473 -2.73 12.85 -28.75
N GLY A 474 -3.42 13.98 -28.52
CA GLY A 474 -4.43 14.52 -29.42
C GLY A 474 -5.82 13.85 -29.36
N ASN A 475 -6.20 13.28 -28.21
CA ASN A 475 -7.52 12.69 -27.98
C ASN A 475 -8.44 13.64 -27.18
N ASP A 476 -9.04 14.59 -27.89
CA ASP A 476 -9.90 15.64 -27.32
C ASP A 476 -11.13 15.13 -26.57
N SER A 477 -11.74 14.03 -27.03
CA SER A 477 -12.96 13.49 -26.40
C SER A 477 -12.63 12.91 -25.03
N VAL A 478 -11.55 12.12 -24.94
CA VAL A 478 -11.07 11.57 -23.68
C VAL A 478 -10.57 12.69 -22.77
N TYR A 479 -9.82 13.66 -23.29
CA TYR A 479 -9.40 14.83 -22.52
C TYR A 479 -10.57 15.52 -21.81
N ARG A 480 -11.62 15.91 -22.55
CA ARG A 480 -12.77 16.64 -21.98
C ARG A 480 -13.53 15.81 -20.96
N LYS A 481 -13.75 14.51 -21.22
CA LYS A 481 -14.44 13.60 -20.31
C LYS A 481 -13.69 13.49 -18.98
N TYR A 482 -12.40 13.21 -19.05
CA TYR A 482 -11.59 12.94 -17.86
C TYR A 482 -11.17 14.22 -17.14
N SER A 483 -11.05 15.38 -17.81
CA SER A 483 -10.91 16.68 -17.12
C SER A 483 -12.14 17.06 -16.29
N LEU A 484 -13.34 16.63 -16.71
CA LEU A 484 -14.55 16.80 -15.90
C LEU A 484 -14.54 15.84 -14.69
N ARG A 485 -14.26 14.55 -14.92
CA ARG A 485 -14.19 13.55 -13.84
C ARG A 485 -13.09 13.86 -12.81
N ALA A 486 -11.97 14.43 -13.24
CA ALA A 486 -10.87 14.86 -12.39
C ALA A 486 -11.25 15.89 -11.30
N GLN A 487 -12.41 16.52 -11.43
CA GLN A 487 -12.95 17.48 -10.47
C GLN A 487 -13.95 16.86 -9.48
N ASN A 488 -14.21 15.54 -9.56
CA ASN A 488 -15.18 14.82 -8.74
C ASN A 488 -14.89 14.88 -7.23
N TYR A 489 -13.64 15.10 -6.81
CA TYR A 489 -13.29 15.32 -5.40
C TYR A 489 -14.13 16.44 -4.76
N LYS A 490 -14.55 17.45 -5.55
CA LYS A 490 -15.41 18.56 -5.11
C LYS A 490 -16.77 18.04 -4.62
N ASN A 491 -17.28 16.93 -5.16
CA ASN A 491 -18.56 16.35 -4.74
C ASN A 491 -18.54 15.77 -3.33
N LEU A 492 -17.36 15.59 -2.72
CA LEU A 492 -17.18 15.13 -1.34
C LEU A 492 -16.76 16.22 -0.33
N PHE A 493 -16.55 17.46 -0.79
CA PHE A 493 -16.17 18.56 0.10
C PHE A 493 -17.38 19.12 0.84
N ASP A 494 -17.39 18.99 2.17
CA ASP A 494 -18.42 19.58 3.04
C ASP A 494 -18.02 21.02 3.40
N PRO A 495 -18.74 22.05 2.91
CA PRO A 495 -18.36 23.44 3.13
C PRO A 495 -18.56 23.90 4.58
N SER A 496 -19.29 23.15 5.42
CA SER A 496 -19.52 23.47 6.83
C SER A 496 -18.34 23.05 7.71
N THR A 497 -17.78 21.88 7.45
CA THR A 497 -16.65 21.31 8.21
C THR A 497 -15.29 21.61 7.56
N LYS A 498 -15.27 21.97 6.26
CA LYS A 498 -14.05 22.15 5.45
C LYS A 498 -13.22 20.86 5.37
N HIS A 499 -13.91 19.73 5.27
CA HIS A 499 -13.34 18.40 5.16
C HIS A 499 -13.92 17.65 3.97
N ILE A 500 -13.17 16.69 3.46
CA ILE A 500 -13.74 15.62 2.63
C ILE A 500 -14.54 14.70 3.56
N ARG A 501 -15.81 14.50 3.24
CA ARG A 501 -16.74 13.71 4.05
C ARG A 501 -17.40 12.67 3.18
N GLY A 502 -17.45 11.43 3.64
CA GLY A 502 -18.10 10.35 2.91
C GLY A 502 -19.62 10.56 2.79
N LYS A 503 -20.20 10.05 1.71
CA LYS A 503 -21.66 10.04 1.48
C LYS A 503 -22.23 8.64 1.56
N VAL A 504 -23.45 8.56 2.07
CA VAL A 504 -24.37 7.46 1.81
C VAL A 504 -25.51 8.05 1.00
N GLN A 505 -25.65 7.58 -0.23
CA GLN A 505 -26.49 8.18 -1.27
C GLN A 505 -26.16 9.67 -1.47
N GLY A 506 -27.09 10.58 -1.16
CA GLY A 506 -26.88 12.02 -1.28
C GLY A 506 -26.44 12.70 0.02
N MET A 507 -26.50 12.00 1.16
CA MET A 507 -26.29 12.56 2.50
C MET A 507 -24.88 12.33 3.00
N TRP A 508 -24.31 13.34 3.67
CA TRP A 508 -23.04 13.18 4.38
C TRP A 508 -23.18 12.27 5.60
N TYR A 509 -22.18 11.40 5.81
CA TYR A 509 -22.08 10.57 7.01
C TYR A 509 -22.14 11.42 8.28
N SER A 510 -23.09 11.15 9.18
CA SER A 510 -23.35 11.92 10.39
C SER A 510 -23.66 10.99 11.58
N PRO A 511 -23.24 11.32 12.83
CA PRO A 511 -22.37 12.43 13.21
C PRO A 511 -20.96 12.31 12.58
N PHE A 512 -20.24 13.42 12.47
CA PHE A 512 -18.92 13.44 11.83
C PHE A 512 -17.85 13.92 12.77
N LYS A 513 -16.75 13.17 12.83
CA LYS A 513 -15.51 13.55 13.50
C LYS A 513 -14.34 13.31 12.55
N ALA A 514 -13.55 14.35 12.30
CA ALA A 514 -12.47 14.26 11.32
C ALA A 514 -11.35 13.28 11.70
N THR A 515 -11.17 13.01 13.00
CA THR A 515 -10.18 12.05 13.52
C THR A 515 -10.68 10.60 13.58
N GLU A 516 -11.91 10.34 13.12
CA GLU A 516 -12.50 9.00 13.14
C GLU A 516 -11.98 8.15 11.97
N VAL A 517 -11.23 7.11 12.28
CA VAL A 517 -10.89 6.03 11.36
C VAL A 517 -12.13 5.14 11.21
N ASN A 518 -12.71 5.15 10.02
CA ASN A 518 -13.97 4.46 9.71
C ASN A 518 -13.98 3.93 8.27
N ASN A 519 -15.10 3.33 7.87
CA ASN A 519 -15.20 2.62 6.59
C ASN A 519 -15.27 3.53 5.35
N PHE A 520 -15.21 4.86 5.48
CA PHE A 520 -15.20 5.77 4.32
C PHE A 520 -13.78 6.04 3.81
N PHE A 521 -12.75 5.80 4.62
CA PHE A 521 -11.36 6.14 4.34
C PHE A 521 -10.46 4.90 4.40
N THR A 522 -9.63 4.70 3.39
CA THR A 522 -8.59 3.65 3.38
C THR A 522 -7.46 4.03 4.32
N GLU A 523 -7.18 3.16 5.30
CA GLU A 523 -6.09 3.26 6.27
C GLU A 523 -5.96 4.60 7.00
N GLY A 524 -7.06 5.33 7.17
CA GLY A 524 -6.98 6.68 7.71
C GLY A 524 -8.31 7.28 8.09
N ASN A 525 -8.33 8.60 8.17
CA ASN A 525 -9.51 9.38 8.50
C ASN A 525 -9.62 10.59 7.56
N SER A 526 -10.57 11.48 7.83
CA SER A 526 -10.81 12.64 6.98
C SER A 526 -9.62 13.62 6.94
N TRP A 527 -8.82 13.75 8.00
CA TRP A 527 -7.62 14.60 7.98
C TRP A 527 -6.63 14.15 6.91
N HIS A 528 -6.43 12.84 6.75
CA HIS A 528 -5.49 12.26 5.79
C HIS A 528 -5.93 12.40 4.33
N TYR A 529 -7.22 12.68 4.06
CA TYR A 529 -7.75 12.79 2.69
C TYR A 529 -8.31 14.17 2.34
N SER A 530 -8.50 15.07 3.31
CA SER A 530 -9.09 16.40 3.06
C SER A 530 -8.19 17.34 2.27
N PHE A 531 -6.89 17.01 2.18
CA PHE A 531 -5.90 17.74 1.41
C PHE A 531 -5.49 17.02 0.11
N THR A 532 -6.28 16.02 -0.31
CA THR A 532 -6.06 15.23 -1.52
C THR A 532 -6.83 15.83 -2.69
N ALA A 533 -6.11 16.58 -3.52
CA ALA A 533 -6.53 17.11 -4.81
C ALA A 533 -5.28 17.69 -5.51
N GLN A 534 -4.21 16.90 -5.59
CA GLN A 534 -2.89 17.32 -6.06
C GLN A 534 -2.97 17.92 -7.48
N GLN A 535 -3.93 17.46 -8.29
CA GLN A 535 -4.25 17.97 -9.62
C GLN A 535 -4.96 19.34 -9.68
N ASP A 536 -5.54 19.81 -8.57
CA ASP A 536 -6.34 21.06 -8.50
C ASP A 536 -6.22 21.71 -7.11
N ILE A 537 -4.99 21.90 -6.63
CA ILE A 537 -4.69 22.54 -5.33
C ILE A 537 -5.25 23.98 -5.29
N ASP A 538 -5.19 24.71 -6.41
CA ASP A 538 -5.82 26.03 -6.52
C ASP A 538 -7.35 25.95 -6.34
N GLY A 539 -7.97 24.89 -6.87
CA GLY A 539 -9.38 24.57 -6.62
C GLY A 539 -9.66 24.28 -5.15
N LEU A 540 -8.80 23.52 -4.48
CA LEU A 540 -8.93 23.24 -3.04
C LEU A 540 -8.78 24.51 -2.19
N ILE A 541 -7.85 25.39 -2.53
CA ILE A 541 -7.69 26.71 -1.90
C ILE A 541 -8.97 27.54 -2.05
N LYS A 542 -9.59 27.54 -3.23
CA LYS A 542 -10.87 28.23 -3.48
C LYS A 542 -12.01 27.64 -2.64
N LEU A 543 -12.08 26.32 -2.46
CA LEU A 543 -13.09 25.67 -1.60
C LEU A 543 -12.96 26.07 -0.12
N HIS A 544 -11.72 26.31 0.34
CA HIS A 544 -11.44 26.85 1.67
C HIS A 544 -11.67 28.37 1.77
N GLY A 545 -11.88 29.04 0.62
CA GLY A 545 -12.28 30.44 0.50
C GLY A 545 -11.13 31.42 0.29
N SER A 546 -9.92 31.09 0.72
CA SER A 546 -8.71 31.89 0.47
C SER A 546 -7.44 31.08 0.80
N ARG A 547 -6.28 31.57 0.34
CA ARG A 547 -4.96 31.01 0.71
C ARG A 547 -4.74 31.00 2.22
N GLU A 548 -5.16 32.06 2.93
CA GLU A 548 -4.99 32.13 4.39
C GLU A 548 -5.91 31.15 5.12
N ALA A 549 -7.16 31.01 4.69
CA ALA A 549 -8.09 30.03 5.27
C ALA A 549 -7.63 28.58 5.03
N PHE A 550 -7.10 28.30 3.85
CA PHE A 550 -6.47 27.02 3.53
C PHE A 550 -5.25 26.76 4.41
N ALA A 551 -4.32 27.73 4.52
CA ALA A 551 -3.15 27.62 5.37
C ALA A 551 -3.50 27.38 6.84
N LYS A 552 -4.54 28.05 7.35
CA LYS A 552 -5.01 27.85 8.72
C LYS A 552 -5.56 26.44 8.93
N LYS A 553 -6.33 25.92 7.97
CA LYS A 553 -6.87 24.55 8.05
C LYS A 553 -5.75 23.50 7.96
N LEU A 554 -4.76 23.75 7.10
CA LEU A 554 -3.56 22.91 7.01
C LEU A 554 -2.72 22.97 8.29
N GLU A 555 -2.56 24.13 8.92
CA GLU A 555 -1.86 24.24 10.20
C GLU A 555 -2.59 23.49 11.32
N GLU A 556 -3.92 23.46 11.30
CA GLU A 556 -4.73 22.68 12.26
C GLU A 556 -4.41 21.17 12.18
N LEU A 557 -4.13 20.61 11.00
CA LEU A 557 -3.67 19.23 10.84
C LEU A 557 -2.43 18.95 11.69
N PHE A 558 -1.43 19.84 11.65
CA PHE A 558 -0.15 19.66 12.34
C PHE A 558 -0.15 20.07 13.82
N THR A 559 -1.21 20.73 14.30
CA THR A 559 -1.26 21.34 15.65
C THR A 559 -2.42 20.88 16.51
N THR A 560 -3.42 20.20 15.94
CA THR A 560 -4.51 19.62 16.73
C THR A 560 -4.00 18.63 17.77
N THR A 561 -4.60 18.66 18.95
CA THR A 561 -4.33 17.73 20.05
C THR A 561 -5.41 16.65 20.15
N GLU A 562 -6.36 16.60 19.20
CA GLU A 562 -7.36 15.54 19.16
C GLU A 562 -6.70 14.22 18.80
N ASN A 563 -6.95 13.19 19.61
CA ASN A 563 -6.49 11.84 19.33
C ASN A 563 -7.28 11.21 18.17
N LEU A 564 -6.66 10.24 17.53
CA LEU A 564 -7.35 9.28 16.68
C LEU A 564 -8.53 8.65 17.44
N SER A 565 -9.58 8.33 16.70
CA SER A 565 -10.77 7.65 17.23
C SER A 565 -11.34 6.73 16.17
N GLY A 566 -12.34 5.92 16.52
CA GLY A 566 -12.84 4.88 15.63
C GLY A 566 -11.98 3.62 15.74
N ARG A 567 -11.65 3.01 14.61
CA ARG A 567 -10.87 1.76 14.54
C ARG A 567 -9.38 2.02 14.80
N ASP A 568 -8.72 1.10 15.51
CA ASP A 568 -7.26 1.07 15.59
C ASP A 568 -6.66 0.70 14.21
N GLN A 569 -5.77 1.54 13.69
CA GLN A 569 -5.09 1.33 12.41
C GLN A 569 -3.58 1.25 12.66
N ALA A 570 -2.98 0.09 12.39
CA ALA A 570 -1.56 -0.16 12.64
C ALA A 570 -0.64 0.76 11.82
N ASP A 571 -1.04 1.09 10.59
CA ASP A 571 -0.22 1.87 9.66
C ASP A 571 -0.26 3.39 9.96
N VAL A 572 -1.12 3.88 10.86
CA VAL A 572 -1.18 5.31 11.21
C VAL A 572 -0.19 5.63 12.33
N THR A 573 1.07 5.81 11.95
CA THR A 573 2.18 6.10 12.87
C THR A 573 2.90 7.41 12.51
N GLY A 574 3.86 7.83 13.35
CA GLY A 574 4.66 9.03 13.09
C GLY A 574 3.85 10.32 13.12
N LEU A 575 3.00 10.47 14.14
CA LEU A 575 2.05 11.58 14.23
C LEU A 575 2.69 12.93 14.57
N ILE A 576 2.35 13.97 13.79
CA ILE A 576 2.51 15.38 14.14
C ILE A 576 1.13 16.02 14.09
N GLY A 577 0.45 16.12 15.24
CA GLY A 577 -0.99 16.35 15.26
C GLY A 577 -1.73 15.16 14.64
N GLN A 578 -2.43 15.38 13.53
CA GLN A 578 -3.07 14.36 12.71
C GLN A 578 -2.33 14.06 11.39
N TYR A 579 -1.20 14.72 11.12
CA TYR A 579 -0.32 14.27 10.03
C TYR A 579 0.34 12.94 10.43
N ALA A 580 0.29 11.93 9.58
CA ALA A 580 0.92 10.63 9.83
C ALA A 580 2.05 10.37 8.81
N GLN A 581 3.31 10.37 9.25
CA GLN A 581 4.43 10.11 8.33
C GLN A 581 4.48 8.64 7.89
N GLY A 582 4.07 7.69 8.73
CA GLY A 582 4.12 6.27 8.40
C GLY A 582 3.06 5.80 7.41
N ASN A 583 2.29 6.74 6.82
CA ASN A 583 1.22 6.42 5.88
C ASN A 583 1.13 7.47 4.75
N GLU A 584 1.00 6.94 3.54
CA GLU A 584 1.17 7.57 2.24
C GLU A 584 0.28 8.78 1.92
N PRO A 585 -1.00 8.83 2.34
CA PRO A 585 -1.87 9.96 2.02
C PRO A 585 -1.36 11.29 2.56
N SER A 586 -0.51 11.27 3.60
CA SER A 586 0.05 12.48 4.22
C SER A 586 1.26 13.04 3.48
N HIS A 587 1.98 12.24 2.68
CA HIS A 587 3.34 12.52 2.21
C HIS A 587 3.55 13.86 1.47
N HIS A 588 2.51 14.41 0.84
CA HIS A 588 2.58 15.68 0.12
C HIS A 588 2.18 16.89 0.96
N MET A 589 1.56 16.70 2.13
CA MET A 589 0.81 17.77 2.82
C MET A 589 1.69 18.88 3.37
N ALA A 590 2.90 18.59 3.84
CA ALA A 590 3.84 19.62 4.32
C ALA A 590 4.23 20.62 3.21
N TYR A 591 4.23 20.18 1.95
CA TYR A 591 4.52 21.03 0.79
C TYR A 591 3.35 21.94 0.40
N LEU A 592 2.14 21.71 0.91
CA LEU A 592 0.98 22.54 0.60
C LEU A 592 1.10 23.97 1.17
N PHE A 593 1.97 24.19 2.17
CA PHE A 593 2.31 25.53 2.61
C PHE A 593 3.05 26.35 1.54
N ASN A 594 3.76 25.73 0.58
CA ASN A 594 4.30 26.46 -0.57
C ASN A 594 3.19 27.05 -1.44
N TYR A 595 2.12 26.28 -1.71
CA TYR A 595 0.95 26.73 -2.45
C TYR A 595 0.14 27.79 -1.68
N ALA A 596 0.21 27.77 -0.35
CA ALA A 596 -0.40 28.78 0.51
C ALA A 596 0.46 30.05 0.71
N GLY A 597 1.66 30.12 0.13
CA GLY A 597 2.57 31.25 0.27
C GLY A 597 3.25 31.35 1.63
N LYS A 598 3.48 30.21 2.32
CA LYS A 598 4.18 30.10 3.60
C LYS A 598 5.34 29.08 3.55
N PRO A 599 6.31 29.21 2.64
CA PRO A 599 7.34 28.18 2.39
C PRO A 599 8.26 27.88 3.57
N TRP A 600 8.43 28.81 4.52
CA TRP A 600 9.19 28.53 5.75
C TRP A 600 8.55 27.44 6.60
N ARG A 601 7.22 27.29 6.56
CA ARG A 601 6.51 26.23 7.29
C ARG A 601 6.72 24.86 6.65
N THR A 602 6.76 24.80 5.31
CA THR A 602 7.24 23.60 4.60
C THR A 602 8.66 23.23 5.04
N GLN A 603 9.59 24.19 5.07
CA GLN A 603 10.98 23.93 5.46
C GLN A 603 11.10 23.38 6.88
N GLU A 604 10.36 23.94 7.84
CA GLU A 604 10.35 23.48 9.22
C GLU A 604 9.82 22.05 9.35
N LEU A 605 8.67 21.75 8.73
CA LEU A 605 8.05 20.43 8.80
C LEU A 605 8.90 19.37 8.08
N ILE A 606 9.42 19.67 6.89
CA ILE A 606 10.30 18.75 6.15
C ILE A 606 11.60 18.50 6.92
N HIS A 607 12.18 19.55 7.52
CA HIS A 607 13.36 19.38 8.37
C HIS A 607 13.06 18.43 9.54
N ARG A 608 11.97 18.71 10.28
CA ARG A 608 11.56 17.92 11.45
C ARG A 608 11.25 16.47 11.09
N ILE A 609 10.44 16.23 10.06
CA ILE A 609 10.09 14.87 9.62
C ILE A 609 11.36 14.09 9.27
N GLY A 610 12.25 14.70 8.46
CA GLY A 610 13.50 14.05 8.03
C GLY A 610 14.52 13.83 9.15
N THR A 611 14.41 14.51 10.29
CA THR A 611 15.31 14.31 11.43
C THR A 611 14.72 13.45 12.55
N ASP A 612 13.40 13.50 12.74
CA ASP A 612 12.73 12.85 13.86
C ASP A 612 12.29 11.42 13.51
N PHE A 613 11.96 11.13 12.24
CA PHE A 613 11.35 9.87 11.83
C PHE A 613 12.23 8.97 10.96
N TYR A 614 13.45 9.41 10.63
CA TYR A 614 14.42 8.65 9.84
C TYR A 614 15.76 8.60 10.58
N THR A 615 16.09 7.45 11.16
CA THR A 615 17.26 7.27 12.02
C THR A 615 18.12 6.07 11.60
N ASN A 616 19.41 6.09 11.98
CA ASN A 616 20.31 4.97 11.77
C ASN A 616 20.13 3.90 12.87
N SER A 617 18.94 3.31 12.93
CA SER A 617 18.55 2.27 13.89
C SER A 617 17.64 1.23 13.22
N PRO A 618 17.51 0.02 13.80
CA PRO A 618 16.62 -1.00 13.23
C PRO A 618 15.16 -0.56 13.08
N ASP A 619 14.66 0.23 14.02
CA ASP A 619 13.34 0.89 14.01
C ASP A 619 13.37 2.29 13.36
N GLY A 620 14.37 2.56 12.52
CA GLY A 620 14.60 3.88 11.92
C GLY A 620 13.63 4.25 10.79
N LEU A 621 12.60 3.43 10.55
CA LEU A 621 11.43 3.73 9.75
C LEU A 621 10.21 3.64 10.66
N ILE A 622 9.37 4.68 10.68
CA ILE A 622 8.26 4.77 11.63
C ILE A 622 6.99 4.02 11.17
N GLY A 623 6.95 3.56 9.92
CA GLY A 623 5.90 2.72 9.35
C GLY A 623 6.51 1.83 8.27
N ASN A 624 5.64 1.11 7.55
CA ASN A 624 6.02 0.20 6.47
C ASN A 624 6.96 0.90 5.48
N GLU A 625 7.96 0.19 4.96
CA GLU A 625 8.87 0.78 3.97
C GLU A 625 8.19 0.94 2.58
N ASP A 626 7.15 0.14 2.33
CA ASP A 626 6.27 0.13 1.16
C ASP A 626 7.03 0.13 -0.16
N CYS A 627 7.87 -0.89 -0.32
CA CYS A 627 8.60 -1.20 -1.54
C CYS A 627 9.45 -0.03 -2.07
N GLY A 628 10.04 0.77 -1.19
CA GLY A 628 10.85 1.93 -1.57
C GLY A 628 10.18 3.28 -1.35
N GLN A 629 8.87 3.33 -1.07
CA GLN A 629 8.12 4.59 -1.07
C GLN A 629 8.58 5.55 0.03
N MET A 630 8.67 5.07 1.28
CA MET A 630 9.13 5.87 2.42
C MET A 630 10.57 6.37 2.23
N SER A 631 11.40 5.50 1.68
CA SER A 631 12.80 5.78 1.41
C SER A 631 12.98 6.78 0.26
N ALA A 632 12.20 6.66 -0.81
CA ALA A 632 12.22 7.61 -1.92
C ALA A 632 11.69 8.99 -1.50
N TRP A 633 10.69 9.05 -0.61
CA TRP A 633 10.27 10.30 0.01
C TRP A 633 11.45 10.96 0.71
N TYR A 634 12.18 10.23 1.56
CA TYR A 634 13.34 10.76 2.26
C TYR A 634 14.42 11.25 1.30
N VAL A 635 14.78 10.46 0.27
CA VAL A 635 15.82 10.83 -0.70
C VAL A 635 15.49 12.13 -1.42
N LEU A 636 14.26 12.29 -1.94
CA LEU A 636 13.82 13.52 -2.60
C LEU A 636 13.88 14.73 -1.65
N ASN A 637 13.34 14.57 -0.44
CA ASN A 637 13.30 15.62 0.57
C ASN A 637 14.71 16.02 1.05
N ALA A 638 15.62 15.05 1.20
CA ALA A 638 17.01 15.30 1.60
C ALA A 638 17.80 16.08 0.54
N MET A 639 17.45 15.91 -0.75
CA MET A 639 17.93 16.76 -1.84
C MET A 639 17.31 18.18 -1.82
N GLY A 640 16.19 18.36 -1.12
CA GLY A 640 15.56 19.66 -0.90
C GLY A 640 14.36 19.95 -1.79
N PHE A 641 13.73 18.94 -2.41
CA PHE A 641 12.53 19.14 -3.23
C PHE A 641 11.63 17.90 -3.29
N TYR A 642 10.38 18.07 -3.70
CA TYR A 642 9.40 16.97 -3.83
C TYR A 642 8.42 17.24 -4.96
N GLU A 643 7.95 16.19 -5.63
CA GLU A 643 6.90 16.28 -6.65
C GLU A 643 5.54 16.04 -6.03
N VAL A 644 4.85 17.11 -5.66
CA VAL A 644 3.52 17.04 -5.03
C VAL A 644 2.48 16.41 -5.94
N THR A 645 2.62 16.58 -7.26
CA THR A 645 1.68 16.12 -8.27
C THR A 645 2.45 15.37 -9.36
N PRO A 646 2.79 14.08 -9.16
CA PRO A 646 3.39 13.27 -10.22
C PRO A 646 2.59 13.37 -11.53
N GLY A 647 3.25 13.56 -12.66
CA GLY A 647 2.58 13.91 -13.92
C GLY A 647 2.54 15.41 -14.23
N SER A 648 2.93 16.28 -13.30
CA SER A 648 3.07 17.72 -13.55
C SER A 648 4.46 18.13 -14.05
N GLY A 649 5.50 17.38 -13.63
CA GLY A 649 6.92 17.71 -13.82
C GLY A 649 7.33 19.02 -13.15
N ILE A 650 6.68 19.36 -12.04
CA ILE A 650 7.02 20.47 -11.17
C ILE A 650 7.48 19.92 -9.82
N TYR A 651 8.62 20.39 -9.35
CA TYR A 651 9.16 20.06 -8.02
C TYR A 651 8.99 21.26 -7.09
N ALA A 652 8.25 21.08 -6.00
CA ALA A 652 8.15 22.04 -4.92
C ALA A 652 9.43 22.02 -4.07
N LEU A 653 9.96 23.19 -3.73
CA LEU A 653 11.18 23.33 -2.94
C LEU A 653 10.91 23.14 -1.45
N GLY A 654 11.70 22.31 -0.81
CA GLY A 654 11.76 22.12 0.64
C GLY A 654 13.03 22.75 1.22
N THR A 655 13.75 21.98 2.03
CA THR A 655 15.08 22.33 2.56
C THR A 655 16.06 21.18 2.36
N PRO A 656 17.27 21.41 1.81
CA PRO A 656 18.28 20.36 1.68
C PRO A 656 18.89 19.95 3.02
N MET A 657 19.25 18.67 3.14
CA MET A 657 19.89 18.10 4.35
C MET A 657 21.42 18.09 4.28
N PHE A 658 21.97 18.11 3.06
CA PHE A 658 23.40 18.02 2.78
C PHE A 658 23.95 19.34 2.22
N ASP A 659 25.26 19.54 2.36
CA ASP A 659 25.94 20.74 1.88
C ASP A 659 26.03 20.75 0.35
N GLU A 660 26.18 19.57 -0.25
CA GLU A 660 26.17 19.37 -1.69
C GLU A 660 25.59 17.99 -2.04
N VAL A 661 24.74 17.96 -3.07
CA VAL A 661 24.25 16.75 -3.72
C VAL A 661 24.54 16.84 -5.22
N LYS A 662 25.06 15.75 -5.80
CA LYS A 662 25.28 15.61 -7.24
C LYS A 662 24.40 14.50 -7.76
N VAL A 663 23.54 14.82 -8.72
CA VAL A 663 22.70 13.83 -9.40
C VAL A 663 23.29 13.56 -10.77
N HIS A 664 23.79 12.34 -10.97
CA HIS A 664 24.32 11.85 -12.24
C HIS A 664 23.17 11.27 -13.08
N LEU A 665 22.77 12.02 -14.10
CA LEU A 665 21.60 11.69 -14.92
C LEU A 665 21.97 10.67 -16.00
N GLU A 666 21.01 9.82 -16.38
CA GLU A 666 21.23 8.82 -17.45
C GLU A 666 21.53 9.44 -18.83
N ASN A 667 21.21 10.73 -19.03
CA ASN A 667 21.58 11.47 -20.23
C ASN A 667 23.02 12.03 -20.18
N THR A 668 23.87 11.51 -19.30
CA THR A 668 25.29 11.89 -19.04
C THR A 668 25.51 13.27 -18.42
N LYS A 669 24.46 14.05 -18.20
CA LYS A 669 24.55 15.35 -17.52
C LYS A 669 24.61 15.16 -16.00
N THR A 670 25.02 16.22 -15.30
CA THR A 670 24.99 16.27 -13.84
C THR A 670 24.23 17.50 -13.39
N PHE A 671 23.36 17.31 -12.41
CA PHE A 671 22.66 18.39 -11.72
C PHE A 671 23.20 18.51 -10.29
N PHE A 672 23.65 19.71 -9.93
CA PHE A 672 24.22 20.01 -8.63
C PHE A 672 23.21 20.71 -7.76
N ILE A 673 23.12 20.32 -6.50
CA ILE A 673 22.34 21.01 -5.47
C ILE A 673 23.32 21.40 -4.38
N LYS A 674 23.41 22.70 -4.07
CA LYS A 674 24.38 23.22 -3.10
C LYS A 674 23.67 24.02 -2.02
N ALA A 675 23.95 23.74 -0.75
CA ALA A 675 23.37 24.42 0.39
C ALA A 675 24.46 25.23 1.13
N GLN A 676 24.57 26.52 0.80
CA GLN A 676 25.52 27.42 1.43
C GLN A 676 25.09 27.76 2.86
N ASN A 677 26.04 27.76 3.80
CA ASN A 677 25.81 28.00 5.23
C ASN A 677 24.88 26.99 5.91
N ARG A 678 24.73 25.77 5.36
CA ARG A 678 23.92 24.71 5.96
C ARG A 678 24.52 24.25 7.28
N SER A 679 23.66 24.07 8.27
CA SER A 679 23.97 23.43 9.56
C SER A 679 22.67 22.88 10.16
N SER A 680 22.73 22.23 11.32
CA SER A 680 21.52 21.83 12.04
C SER A 680 20.64 23.02 12.45
N GLY A 681 21.24 24.19 12.71
CA GLY A 681 20.50 25.41 13.02
C GLY A 681 20.13 26.26 11.80
N ASN A 682 20.75 26.01 10.65
CA ASN A 682 20.55 26.78 9.42
C ASN A 682 19.86 25.92 8.34
N PHE A 683 18.55 25.73 8.49
CA PHE A 683 17.72 24.98 7.53
C PHE A 683 16.65 25.85 6.84
N TYR A 684 16.49 27.13 7.22
CA TYR A 684 15.61 28.02 6.47
C TYR A 684 16.28 28.50 5.20
N VAL A 685 15.51 28.56 4.10
CA VAL A 685 16.01 29.00 2.80
C VAL A 685 15.84 30.51 2.68
N ASN A 686 16.96 31.25 2.68
CA ASN A 686 16.96 32.69 2.51
C ASN A 686 16.83 33.10 1.03
N SER A 687 17.55 32.42 0.13
CA SER A 687 17.50 32.63 -1.32
C SER A 687 17.85 31.36 -2.07
N VAL A 688 17.39 31.25 -3.33
CA VAL A 688 17.73 30.16 -4.25
C VAL A 688 18.14 30.75 -5.59
N SER A 689 19.14 30.18 -6.23
CA SER A 689 19.47 30.46 -7.63
C SER A 689 19.52 29.18 -8.44
N LEU A 690 19.03 29.26 -9.67
CA LEU A 690 19.07 28.19 -10.66
C LEU A 690 19.95 28.65 -11.80
N ASN A 691 21.06 27.96 -12.05
CA ASN A 691 22.04 28.28 -13.09
C ASN A 691 22.49 29.77 -13.03
N GLY A 692 22.83 30.24 -11.83
CA GLY A 692 23.29 31.60 -11.57
C GLY A 692 22.20 32.69 -11.58
N LYS A 693 20.95 32.36 -11.88
CA LYS A 693 19.82 33.31 -11.86
C LYS A 693 19.01 33.14 -10.59
N LEU A 694 18.65 34.26 -9.96
CA LEU A 694 17.77 34.25 -8.78
C LEU A 694 16.44 33.56 -9.12
N LEU A 695 16.08 32.56 -8.32
CA LEU A 695 14.79 31.87 -8.36
C LEU A 695 13.95 32.35 -7.18
N PRO A 696 13.07 33.36 -7.38
CA PRO A 696 12.20 33.87 -6.30
C PRO A 696 11.12 32.85 -5.91
N GLY A 697 10.78 31.95 -6.84
CA GLY A 697 9.76 30.93 -6.66
C GLY A 697 10.12 29.80 -5.70
N THR A 698 9.10 29.09 -5.23
CA THR A 698 9.21 27.90 -4.35
C THR A 698 9.09 26.59 -5.11
N TYR A 699 9.39 26.60 -6.42
CA TYR A 699 9.37 25.43 -7.27
C TYR A 699 10.33 25.59 -8.46
N PHE A 700 10.64 24.48 -9.13
CA PHE A 700 11.35 24.43 -10.40
C PHE A 700 10.80 23.29 -11.27
N ARG A 701 11.18 23.22 -12.56
CA ARG A 701 10.64 22.24 -13.50
C ARG A 701 11.59 21.05 -13.67
N HIS A 702 11.04 19.88 -14.01
CA HIS A 702 11.85 18.73 -14.40
C HIS A 702 12.77 19.01 -15.60
N ALA A 703 12.34 19.88 -16.52
CA ALA A 703 13.19 20.34 -17.62
C ALA A 703 14.47 21.05 -17.12
N ASP A 704 14.42 21.77 -16.01
CA ASP A 704 15.59 22.45 -15.43
C ASP A 704 16.56 21.42 -14.84
N LEU A 705 16.05 20.39 -14.18
CA LEU A 705 16.83 19.27 -13.63
C LEU A 705 17.49 18.47 -14.74
N SER A 706 16.68 17.96 -15.68
CA SER A 706 17.12 17.06 -16.76
C SER A 706 18.12 17.70 -17.72
N ASN A 707 18.17 19.04 -17.76
CA ASN A 707 19.16 19.77 -18.54
C ASN A 707 20.54 19.89 -17.88
N GLY A 708 20.71 19.39 -16.65
CA GLY A 708 21.90 19.58 -15.84
C GLY A 708 22.05 21.03 -15.36
N GLY A 709 23.15 21.30 -14.66
CA GLY A 709 23.41 22.64 -14.10
C GLY A 709 23.37 22.63 -12.58
N GLU A 710 23.00 23.75 -11.95
CA GLU A 710 23.04 23.87 -10.49
C GLU A 710 21.87 24.65 -9.88
N LEU A 711 21.42 24.15 -8.72
CA LEU A 711 20.46 24.77 -7.82
C LEU A 711 21.17 25.10 -6.50
N ILE A 712 21.39 26.39 -6.24
CA ILE A 712 22.13 26.86 -5.07
C ILE A 712 21.16 27.49 -4.08
N PHE A 713 21.09 26.91 -2.90
CA PHE A 713 20.39 27.44 -1.72
C PHE A 713 21.35 28.23 -0.85
N THR A 714 20.91 29.38 -0.35
CA THR A 714 21.57 30.09 0.75
C THR A 714 20.73 29.91 2.00
N MET A 715 21.29 29.23 3.00
CA MET A 715 20.59 28.86 4.23
C MET A 715 20.70 29.94 5.31
N SER A 716 19.77 29.92 6.27
CA SER A 716 19.66 30.84 7.40
C SER A 716 19.08 30.12 8.63
N ASN A 717 19.35 30.66 9.82
CA ASN A 717 18.72 30.22 11.07
C ASN A 717 17.36 30.91 11.35
N LYS A 718 16.92 31.81 10.47
CA LYS A 718 15.64 32.50 10.59
C LYS A 718 14.87 32.42 9.26
N PRO A 719 13.53 32.28 9.33
CA PRO A 719 12.69 32.27 8.14
C PRO A 719 12.75 33.61 7.41
N ASN A 720 12.80 33.56 6.07
CA ASN A 720 12.61 34.73 5.22
C ASN A 720 11.14 34.82 4.80
N TYR A 721 10.35 35.62 5.54
CA TYR A 721 8.93 35.82 5.29
C TYR A 721 8.60 36.55 3.97
N GLY A 722 9.59 37.11 3.28
CA GLY A 722 9.40 37.79 2.00
C GLY A 722 9.60 36.90 0.76
N ARG A 723 10.14 35.68 0.93
CA ARG A 723 10.46 34.77 -0.17
C ARG A 723 9.27 33.88 -0.51
N GLY A 724 8.93 33.73 -1.80
CA GLY A 724 7.96 32.72 -2.24
C GLY A 724 6.52 32.98 -1.81
N VAL A 725 6.16 34.23 -1.53
CA VAL A 725 4.81 34.60 -1.03
C VAL A 725 3.92 35.27 -2.08
N LYS A 726 4.51 35.74 -3.18
CA LYS A 726 3.77 36.37 -4.28
C LYS A 726 3.14 35.30 -5.15
N GLU A 727 2.02 35.63 -5.79
CA GLU A 727 1.28 34.68 -6.64
C GLU A 727 2.16 34.02 -7.71
N LYS A 728 2.95 34.79 -8.44
CA LYS A 728 3.85 34.24 -9.47
C LYS A 728 5.00 33.35 -8.93
N ASP A 729 5.27 33.43 -7.62
CA ASP A 729 6.39 32.76 -6.96
C ASP A 729 5.95 31.46 -6.26
N ILE A 730 4.65 31.17 -6.18
CA ILE A 730 4.13 29.89 -5.64
C ILE A 730 3.90 28.88 -6.79
N PRO A 731 3.98 27.56 -6.53
CA PRO A 731 3.52 26.57 -7.47
C PRO A 731 2.00 26.65 -7.65
N HIS A 732 1.53 26.22 -8.83
CA HIS A 732 0.12 26.17 -9.18
C HIS A 732 -0.24 24.80 -9.74
N SER A 733 -1.39 24.30 -9.32
CA SER A 733 -2.01 23.11 -9.87
C SER A 733 -3.51 23.39 -9.99
N SER A 734 -4.02 23.39 -11.22
CA SER A 734 -5.41 23.72 -11.49
C SER A 734 -5.97 22.99 -12.70
N ILE A 735 -7.26 22.68 -12.63
CA ILE A 735 -8.04 22.22 -13.77
C ILE A 735 -8.81 23.42 -14.32
N VAL A 736 -8.41 23.91 -15.49
CA VAL A 736 -9.01 25.08 -16.14
C VAL A 736 -10.09 24.74 -17.16
N ASP A 737 -10.13 23.49 -17.61
CA ASP A 737 -11.04 23.01 -18.65
C ASP A 737 -12.16 22.14 -18.07
N GLY A 738 -13.34 22.22 -18.69
CA GLY A 738 -14.53 21.50 -18.24
C GLY A 738 -15.44 22.34 -17.34
N LYS A 739 -16.70 22.49 -17.76
CA LYS A 739 -17.74 23.20 -16.98
C LYS A 739 -18.27 22.29 -15.88
N PHE A 740 -17.48 22.08 -14.83
CA PHE A 740 -17.88 21.27 -13.70
C PHE A 740 -18.98 21.95 -12.88
N VAL A 741 -20.02 21.20 -12.54
CA VAL A 741 -21.08 21.63 -11.62
C VAL A 741 -21.20 20.58 -10.54
N ALA A 742 -20.91 20.98 -9.29
CA ALA A 742 -20.92 20.07 -8.15
C ALA A 742 -22.33 19.57 -7.85
N VAL A 743 -22.47 18.29 -7.52
CA VAL A 743 -23.74 17.72 -7.05
C VAL A 743 -24.20 18.50 -5.80
N PRO A 744 -25.49 18.88 -5.69
CA PRO A 744 -26.01 19.49 -4.47
C PRO A 744 -25.76 18.62 -3.23
N TYR A 745 -25.79 19.23 -2.05
CA TYR A 745 -25.73 18.50 -0.79
C TYR A 745 -26.92 18.85 0.09
N PHE A 746 -27.25 17.96 1.02
CA PHE A 746 -28.25 18.24 2.04
C PHE A 746 -27.62 18.97 3.23
N ASP A 747 -28.23 20.08 3.64
CA ASP A 747 -27.82 20.89 4.81
C ASP A 747 -28.57 20.42 6.05
N MET A 748 -28.37 19.14 6.39
CA MET A 748 -29.02 18.42 7.49
C MET A 748 -28.27 17.12 7.78
N ASN A 749 -28.53 16.52 8.93
CA ASN A 749 -27.77 15.38 9.46
C ASN A 749 -28.59 14.07 9.59
N THR A 750 -29.84 14.04 9.12
CA THR A 750 -30.68 12.85 9.18
C THR A 750 -31.60 12.75 7.98
N ASN A 751 -31.83 11.52 7.53
CA ASN A 751 -32.84 11.15 6.54
C ASN A 751 -34.06 10.44 7.19
N LYS A 752 -34.10 10.34 8.53
CA LYS A 752 -35.15 9.65 9.29
C LYS A 752 -36.02 10.66 10.05
N PHE A 753 -37.32 10.45 10.10
CA PHE A 753 -38.26 11.36 10.79
C PHE A 753 -39.54 10.68 11.26
N LYS A 754 -40.19 11.20 12.31
CA LYS A 754 -41.42 10.60 12.89
C LYS A 754 -42.72 11.16 12.30
N GLN A 755 -42.83 12.48 12.22
CA GLN A 755 -44.03 13.15 11.71
C GLN A 755 -43.77 13.83 10.36
N SER A 756 -42.79 14.73 10.35
CA SER A 756 -42.34 15.42 9.15
C SER A 756 -40.87 15.81 9.29
N LEU A 757 -40.25 16.14 8.16
CA LEU A 757 -38.87 16.61 8.08
C LEU A 757 -38.78 17.79 7.12
N SER A 758 -38.08 18.86 7.53
CA SER A 758 -37.75 19.97 6.65
C SER A 758 -36.46 19.65 5.89
N VAL A 759 -36.58 19.46 4.57
CA VAL A 759 -35.46 19.14 3.68
C VAL A 759 -34.78 20.43 3.25
N LYS A 760 -33.50 20.56 3.60
CA LYS A 760 -32.64 21.70 3.27
C LYS A 760 -31.53 21.24 2.34
N MET A 761 -31.29 21.99 1.25
CA MET A 761 -30.25 21.67 0.27
C MET A 761 -29.37 22.89 0.01
N GLY A 762 -28.10 22.64 -0.29
CA GLY A 762 -27.09 23.62 -0.66
C GLY A 762 -26.28 23.18 -1.87
N THR A 763 -25.44 24.09 -2.37
CA THR A 763 -24.54 23.87 -3.50
C THR A 763 -23.20 24.55 -3.22
N LEU A 764 -22.10 23.94 -3.68
CA LEU A 764 -20.77 24.55 -3.58
C LEU A 764 -20.63 25.79 -4.48
N ASP A 765 -21.30 25.76 -5.63
CA ASP A 765 -21.38 26.91 -6.53
C ASP A 765 -22.65 27.71 -6.25
N LYS A 766 -22.49 28.90 -5.66
CA LYS A 766 -23.60 29.81 -5.32
C LYS A 766 -24.37 30.32 -6.55
N GLN A 767 -23.80 30.21 -7.74
CA GLN A 767 -24.47 30.61 -8.99
C GLN A 767 -25.31 29.47 -9.58
N ALA A 768 -25.08 28.22 -9.15
CA ALA A 768 -25.84 27.08 -9.63
C ALA A 768 -27.25 27.03 -9.04
N ALA A 769 -28.23 26.70 -9.87
CA ALA A 769 -29.60 26.44 -9.44
C ALA A 769 -29.77 24.95 -9.12
N ILE A 770 -30.42 24.64 -7.99
CA ILE A 770 -30.73 23.26 -7.59
C ILE A 770 -32.12 22.90 -8.12
N TYR A 771 -32.25 21.68 -8.64
CA TYR A 771 -33.51 21.08 -9.07
C TYR A 771 -33.73 19.75 -8.36
N TYR A 772 -34.96 19.48 -7.95
CA TYR A 772 -35.32 18.24 -7.26
C TYR A 772 -36.68 17.71 -7.70
N LYS A 773 -36.91 16.42 -7.49
CA LYS A 773 -38.23 15.78 -7.63
C LYS A 773 -38.47 14.79 -6.48
N LEU A 774 -39.74 14.58 -6.17
CA LEU A 774 -40.18 13.65 -5.13
C LEU A 774 -40.83 12.41 -5.78
N ASP A 775 -40.26 11.24 -5.51
CA ASP A 775 -40.85 9.97 -5.94
C ASP A 775 -41.59 9.37 -4.73
N ALA A 776 -42.90 9.67 -4.65
CA ALA A 776 -43.77 9.26 -3.52
C ALA A 776 -44.49 7.92 -3.75
N LYS A 777 -44.53 7.41 -5.00
CA LYS A 777 -44.98 6.07 -5.42
C LYS A 777 -44.27 5.68 -6.72
N GLU A 778 -43.88 4.41 -6.88
CA GLU A 778 -43.11 3.89 -8.03
C GLU A 778 -43.77 4.09 -9.41
N SER A 779 -45.02 4.54 -9.48
CA SER A 779 -45.82 4.60 -10.72
C SER A 779 -46.19 6.01 -11.24
N GLN A 780 -45.69 7.12 -10.66
CA GLN A 780 -45.89 8.47 -11.21
C GLN A 780 -44.59 9.28 -11.20
N ALA A 781 -44.01 9.49 -12.38
CA ALA A 781 -42.84 10.35 -12.55
C ALA A 781 -43.20 11.82 -12.32
N SER A 782 -42.68 12.42 -11.26
CA SER A 782 -42.79 13.87 -11.02
C SER A 782 -41.70 14.63 -11.79
N ALA A 783 -42.03 15.82 -12.30
CA ALA A 783 -41.07 16.68 -12.99
C ALA A 783 -40.12 17.35 -12.00
N PHE A 784 -38.86 17.57 -12.42
CA PHE A 784 -37.90 18.33 -11.63
C PHE A 784 -38.36 19.78 -11.44
N THR A 785 -38.40 20.23 -10.19
CA THR A 785 -38.77 21.59 -9.79
C THR A 785 -37.55 22.30 -9.20
N ARG A 786 -37.44 23.61 -9.46
CA ARG A 786 -36.34 24.43 -8.90
C ARG A 786 -36.49 24.59 -7.39
N TYR A 787 -35.44 24.29 -6.64
CA TYR A 787 -35.35 24.54 -5.22
C TYR A 787 -35.08 26.02 -4.95
N THR A 788 -35.99 26.68 -4.24
CA THR A 788 -35.86 28.11 -3.85
C THR A 788 -35.90 28.32 -2.34
N LYS A 789 -36.42 27.34 -1.59
CA LYS A 789 -36.51 27.33 -0.13
C LYS A 789 -36.69 25.90 0.39
N PRO A 790 -36.41 25.62 1.68
CA PRO A 790 -36.70 24.32 2.29
C PRO A 790 -38.15 23.88 2.09
N PHE A 791 -38.36 22.58 1.90
CA PHE A 791 -39.69 21.97 1.77
C PHE A 791 -39.88 20.87 2.81
N THR A 792 -41.13 20.49 3.07
CA THR A 792 -41.47 19.51 4.10
C THR A 792 -41.90 18.19 3.48
N ILE A 793 -41.36 17.08 4.00
CA ILE A 793 -41.84 15.72 3.71
C ILE A 793 -42.52 15.15 4.94
N ASN A 794 -43.56 14.34 4.74
CA ASN A 794 -44.38 13.75 5.81
C ASN A 794 -44.60 12.23 5.66
N ASN A 795 -44.04 11.64 4.61
CA ASN A 795 -44.06 10.22 4.28
C ASN A 795 -42.70 9.79 3.71
N THR A 796 -42.37 8.52 3.86
CA THR A 796 -41.20 7.90 3.20
C THR A 796 -41.23 8.22 1.70
N CYS A 797 -40.12 8.70 1.17
CA CYS A 797 -40.00 9.07 -0.23
C CYS A 797 -38.54 9.07 -0.68
N LYS A 798 -38.33 9.11 -2.00
CA LYS A 798 -37.01 9.38 -2.58
C LYS A 798 -36.98 10.79 -3.15
N VAL A 799 -35.87 11.49 -2.94
CA VAL A 799 -35.59 12.81 -3.54
C VAL A 799 -34.50 12.62 -4.56
N SER A 800 -34.82 12.79 -5.86
CA SER A 800 -33.79 12.89 -6.90
C SER A 800 -33.45 14.36 -7.14
N PHE A 801 -32.18 14.71 -7.29
CA PHE A 801 -31.75 16.11 -7.38
C PHE A 801 -30.47 16.28 -8.21
N TYR A 802 -30.29 17.48 -8.77
CA TYR A 802 -29.09 17.93 -9.48
C TYR A 802 -28.94 19.45 -9.39
N SER A 803 -27.78 19.96 -9.77
CA SER A 803 -27.52 21.39 -9.95
C SER A 803 -27.26 21.71 -11.41
N GLU A 804 -27.63 22.92 -11.83
CA GLU A 804 -27.37 23.44 -13.17
C GLU A 804 -26.78 24.83 -13.09
N ASN A 805 -25.71 25.07 -13.87
CA ASN A 805 -25.14 26.40 -14.07
C ASN A 805 -24.82 26.60 -15.56
N ASN A 806 -25.38 27.65 -16.16
CA ASN A 806 -25.13 28.05 -17.55
C ASN A 806 -25.22 26.88 -18.57
N GLY A 807 -26.27 26.06 -18.45
CA GLY A 807 -26.56 24.92 -19.32
C GLY A 807 -25.72 23.66 -19.05
N SER A 808 -24.81 23.69 -18.07
CA SER A 808 -24.07 22.51 -17.60
C SER A 808 -24.75 21.94 -16.36
N LYS A 809 -24.86 20.61 -16.26
CA LYS A 809 -25.57 19.92 -15.18
C LYS A 809 -24.62 19.00 -14.41
N SER A 810 -24.82 18.90 -13.09
CA SER A 810 -24.24 17.81 -12.30
C SER A 810 -24.90 16.48 -12.65
N ALA A 811 -24.34 15.38 -12.14
CA ALA A 811 -25.06 14.11 -12.09
C ALA A 811 -26.38 14.26 -11.30
N VAL A 812 -27.37 13.42 -11.65
CA VAL A 812 -28.61 13.27 -10.87
C VAL A 812 -28.36 12.23 -9.79
N VAL A 813 -28.51 12.65 -8.53
CA VAL A 813 -28.34 11.79 -7.35
C VAL A 813 -29.69 11.62 -6.65
N THR A 814 -29.88 10.46 -6.02
CA THR A 814 -31.11 10.12 -5.31
C THR A 814 -30.83 9.88 -3.84
N GLN A 815 -31.65 10.43 -2.95
CA GLN A 815 -31.61 10.19 -1.50
C GLN A 815 -32.94 9.63 -1.02
N SER A 816 -32.89 8.53 -0.26
CA SER A 816 -34.05 7.95 0.41
C SER A 816 -34.28 8.59 1.79
N PHE A 817 -35.52 8.96 2.08
CA PHE A 817 -35.97 9.49 3.38
C PHE A 817 -37.04 8.59 3.98
N TYR A 818 -36.96 8.34 5.29
CA TYR A 818 -37.75 7.33 5.96
C TYR A 818 -38.58 7.92 7.08
N LYS A 819 -39.90 7.65 7.04
CA LYS A 819 -40.79 7.89 8.16
C LYS A 819 -40.71 6.72 9.13
N VAL A 820 -40.05 6.93 10.26
CA VAL A 820 -39.80 5.90 11.27
C VAL A 820 -40.96 5.79 12.26
N PRO A 821 -41.27 4.59 12.79
CA PRO A 821 -42.28 4.43 13.82
C PRO A 821 -42.01 5.30 15.05
N SER A 822 -43.04 5.96 15.57
CA SER A 822 -42.98 6.72 16.82
C SER A 822 -43.65 6.01 18.00
N ASP A 823 -44.24 4.86 17.73
CA ASP A 823 -45.10 4.10 18.62
C ASP A 823 -44.33 3.11 19.49
N ARG A 824 -43.00 3.05 19.36
CA ARG A 824 -42.11 2.17 20.11
C ARG A 824 -40.80 2.85 20.51
N THR A 825 -40.10 2.28 21.48
CA THR A 825 -38.72 2.61 21.89
C THR A 825 -37.96 1.31 22.18
N ILE A 826 -36.64 1.35 22.09
CA ILE A 826 -35.76 0.21 22.35
C ILE A 826 -34.74 0.56 23.44
N THR A 827 -34.30 -0.45 24.17
CA THR A 827 -33.10 -0.42 25.00
C THR A 827 -32.30 -1.67 24.69
N VAL A 828 -31.12 -1.50 24.08
CA VAL A 828 -30.20 -2.61 23.81
C VAL A 828 -29.34 -2.84 25.06
N MET A 829 -29.42 -4.05 25.61
CA MET A 829 -28.67 -4.46 26.81
C MET A 829 -27.30 -5.05 26.45
N SER A 830 -27.13 -5.52 25.20
CA SER A 830 -25.86 -6.01 24.70
C SER A 830 -24.95 -4.86 24.28
N GLU A 831 -23.65 -5.05 24.49
CA GLU A 831 -22.63 -4.13 23.98
C GLU A 831 -22.51 -4.29 22.46
N VAL A 832 -22.85 -3.24 21.72
CA VAL A 832 -22.69 -3.20 20.25
C VAL A 832 -21.22 -3.07 19.90
N ASN A 833 -20.78 -3.80 18.87
CA ASN A 833 -19.44 -3.64 18.34
C ASN A 833 -19.32 -2.23 17.73
N PRO A 834 -18.30 -1.44 18.13
CA PRO A 834 -18.17 -0.05 17.69
C PRO A 834 -17.97 0.11 16.18
N MET A 835 -17.58 -0.95 15.47
CA MET A 835 -17.39 -0.95 14.01
C MET A 835 -18.72 -0.97 13.24
N TYR A 836 -19.77 -1.54 13.82
CA TYR A 836 -21.07 -1.74 13.16
C TYR A 836 -22.18 -1.36 14.12
N THR A 837 -22.44 -0.06 14.24
CA THR A 837 -23.47 0.48 15.14
C THR A 837 -24.78 0.80 14.43
N ALA A 838 -24.80 0.78 13.10
CA ALA A 838 -25.91 1.25 12.26
C ALA A 838 -26.43 2.66 12.62
N GLY A 839 -25.61 3.50 13.27
CA GLY A 839 -26.03 4.81 13.77
C GLY A 839 -26.79 4.78 15.10
N GLY A 840 -26.73 3.67 15.84
CA GLY A 840 -27.27 3.51 17.20
C GLY A 840 -28.53 2.65 17.29
N GLU A 841 -28.95 2.31 18.51
CA GLU A 841 -30.04 1.36 18.84
C GLU A 841 -31.34 1.57 18.06
N GLN A 842 -31.68 2.81 17.70
CA GLN A 842 -32.92 3.12 16.99
C GLN A 842 -32.97 2.51 15.59
N ALA A 843 -31.83 2.17 14.99
CA ALA A 843 -31.78 1.45 13.73
C ALA A 843 -32.58 0.13 13.79
N LEU A 844 -32.58 -0.54 14.95
CA LEU A 844 -33.25 -1.83 15.13
C LEU A 844 -34.78 -1.78 15.17
N ILE A 845 -35.40 -0.59 15.13
CA ILE A 845 -36.87 -0.43 15.24
C ILE A 845 -37.39 0.66 14.31
N ASP A 846 -36.60 1.07 13.30
CA ASP A 846 -36.95 2.19 12.44
C ASP A 846 -37.75 1.78 11.19
N GLY A 847 -37.92 0.48 10.99
CA GLY A 847 -38.64 -0.13 9.88
C GLY A 847 -37.83 -0.24 8.60
N ILE A 848 -36.50 -0.13 8.68
CA ILE A 848 -35.58 -0.19 7.53
C ILE A 848 -34.74 -1.47 7.63
N THR A 849 -34.84 -2.31 6.61
CA THR A 849 -34.00 -3.50 6.47
C THR A 849 -32.82 -3.19 5.54
N GLY A 850 -31.61 -3.50 5.99
CA GLY A 850 -30.38 -3.47 5.23
C GLY A 850 -30.28 -4.57 4.18
N THR A 851 -29.27 -4.42 3.32
CA THR A 851 -29.01 -5.33 2.20
C THR A 851 -28.00 -6.43 2.55
N LYS A 852 -27.74 -7.33 1.60
CA LYS A 852 -26.68 -8.35 1.72
C LYS A 852 -25.27 -7.76 1.84
N ASN A 853 -25.07 -6.49 1.45
CA ASN A 853 -23.76 -5.86 1.57
C ASN A 853 -23.61 -5.28 2.98
N TRP A 854 -23.01 -6.05 3.89
CA TRP A 854 -22.86 -5.62 5.29
C TRP A 854 -21.83 -4.49 5.46
N LYS A 855 -21.00 -4.22 4.46
CA LYS A 855 -19.98 -3.14 4.47
C LYS A 855 -20.61 -1.75 4.39
N THR A 856 -21.91 -1.64 4.12
CA THR A 856 -22.61 -0.36 3.89
C THR A 856 -23.04 0.36 5.17
N GLY A 857 -22.85 -0.26 6.35
CA GLY A 857 -23.11 0.35 7.65
C GLY A 857 -24.57 0.29 8.11
N GLU A 858 -25.42 -0.51 7.48
CA GLU A 858 -26.84 -0.70 7.85
C GLU A 858 -27.04 -1.67 9.03
N TRP A 859 -26.02 -2.43 9.39
CA TRP A 859 -26.11 -3.55 10.33
C TRP A 859 -25.50 -3.21 11.69
N GLN A 860 -26.15 -3.66 12.78
CA GLN A 860 -25.52 -3.70 14.10
C GLN A 860 -24.85 -5.05 14.34
N SER A 861 -23.65 -5.03 14.91
CA SER A 861 -22.90 -6.23 15.22
C SER A 861 -22.72 -6.47 16.72
N TYR A 862 -22.80 -7.74 17.12
CA TYR A 862 -22.52 -8.20 18.49
C TYR A 862 -21.53 -9.37 18.42
N PHE A 863 -20.30 -9.15 18.90
CA PHE A 863 -19.19 -10.11 18.82
C PHE A 863 -19.07 -10.93 20.11
N ASP A 864 -18.98 -12.26 19.98
CA ASP A 864 -18.81 -13.22 21.09
C ASP A 864 -19.83 -13.09 22.25
N LYS A 865 -21.01 -12.56 21.93
CA LYS A 865 -22.08 -12.30 22.90
C LYS A 865 -23.43 -12.58 22.27
N ASP A 866 -24.41 -12.86 23.12
CA ASP A 866 -25.82 -12.87 22.74
C ASP A 866 -26.29 -11.42 22.52
N PHE A 867 -27.21 -11.23 21.58
CA PHE A 867 -27.95 -9.98 21.46
C PHE A 867 -29.16 -10.00 22.40
N VAL A 868 -29.34 -8.95 23.19
CA VAL A 868 -30.49 -8.77 24.07
C VAL A 868 -31.01 -7.34 23.96
N ALA A 869 -32.29 -7.19 23.66
CA ALA A 869 -32.96 -5.90 23.62
C ALA A 869 -34.37 -5.95 24.21
N LEU A 870 -34.81 -4.82 24.76
CA LEU A 870 -36.15 -4.59 25.27
C LEU A 870 -36.84 -3.52 24.42
N ILE A 871 -38.02 -3.84 23.91
CA ILE A 871 -38.86 -2.93 23.13
C ILE A 871 -40.07 -2.55 23.99
N ASP A 872 -40.33 -1.26 24.17
CA ASP A 872 -41.57 -0.71 24.74
C ASP A 872 -42.44 -0.15 23.61
N LEU A 873 -43.60 -0.77 23.39
CA LEU A 873 -44.61 -0.35 22.41
C LEU A 873 -45.48 0.81 22.92
N LYS A 874 -45.13 1.43 24.05
CA LYS A 874 -45.75 2.58 24.72
C LYS A 874 -47.19 2.38 25.21
N SER A 875 -47.92 1.43 24.65
CA SER A 875 -49.29 1.07 25.01
C SER A 875 -49.50 -0.42 24.79
N LEU A 876 -50.35 -1.00 25.65
CA LEU A 876 -50.80 -2.38 25.50
C LEU A 876 -51.56 -2.53 24.18
N ARG A 877 -51.19 -3.53 23.37
CA ARG A 877 -51.79 -3.78 22.06
C ARG A 877 -51.64 -5.26 21.65
N PRO A 878 -52.47 -5.75 20.70
CA PRO A 878 -52.27 -7.07 20.12
C PRO A 878 -50.96 -7.13 19.33
N ILE A 879 -50.28 -8.26 19.43
CA ILE A 879 -49.06 -8.63 18.70
C ILE A 879 -49.37 -9.87 17.90
N ASN A 880 -49.22 -9.74 16.58
CA ASN A 880 -49.55 -10.78 15.62
C ASN A 880 -48.30 -11.38 14.98
N HIS A 881 -47.15 -10.70 15.09
CA HIS A 881 -45.88 -11.19 14.54
C HIS A 881 -44.69 -10.67 15.35
N VAL A 882 -43.68 -11.52 15.55
CA VAL A 882 -42.38 -11.16 16.11
C VAL A 882 -41.25 -11.76 15.28
N GLY A 883 -40.20 -11.00 15.04
CA GLY A 883 -39.03 -11.45 14.29
C GLY A 883 -37.83 -10.52 14.42
N ILE A 884 -36.69 -10.96 13.92
CA ILE A 884 -35.52 -10.11 13.65
C ILE A 884 -35.02 -10.38 12.24
N HIS A 885 -34.48 -9.34 11.59
CA HIS A 885 -33.78 -9.47 10.32
C HIS A 885 -32.27 -9.58 10.58
N VAL A 886 -31.64 -10.57 9.95
CA VAL A 886 -30.26 -10.99 10.25
C VAL A 886 -29.49 -11.24 8.96
N LEU A 887 -28.16 -11.11 9.03
CA LEU A 887 -27.22 -11.41 7.95
C LEU A 887 -26.24 -12.51 8.35
N GLN A 888 -25.84 -13.32 7.36
CA GLN A 888 -24.74 -14.28 7.45
C GLN A 888 -23.79 -14.03 6.28
N ASP A 889 -22.51 -13.93 6.58
CA ASP A 889 -21.40 -14.03 5.64
C ASP A 889 -20.23 -14.61 6.44
N VAL A 890 -19.96 -15.91 6.26
CA VAL A 890 -19.11 -16.66 7.20
C VAL A 890 -17.64 -16.24 7.08
N SER A 891 -17.20 -15.81 5.89
CA SER A 891 -15.81 -15.39 5.63
C SER A 891 -15.36 -14.19 6.49
N PRO A 892 -16.18 -13.14 6.69
CA PRO A 892 -15.91 -12.08 7.67
C PRO A 892 -16.46 -12.39 9.08
N TRP A 893 -16.65 -13.66 9.39
CA TRP A 893 -17.04 -14.18 10.70
C TRP A 893 -18.47 -13.83 11.14
N ILE A 894 -19.35 -13.50 10.18
CA ILE A 894 -20.74 -13.13 10.45
C ILE A 894 -21.62 -14.37 10.32
N VAL A 895 -22.22 -14.79 11.42
CA VAL A 895 -23.02 -16.02 11.49
C VAL A 895 -24.41 -15.72 12.05
N TYR A 896 -25.43 -16.34 11.47
CA TYR A 896 -26.78 -16.24 11.99
C TYR A 896 -26.85 -16.69 13.46
N PRO A 897 -27.70 -16.06 14.28
CA PRO A 897 -27.93 -16.56 15.63
C PRO A 897 -28.53 -17.97 15.58
N LYS A 898 -28.16 -18.83 16.53
CA LYS A 898 -28.66 -20.22 16.60
C LYS A 898 -30.18 -20.26 16.77
N GLU A 899 -30.67 -19.36 17.62
CA GLU A 899 -32.09 -19.19 17.90
C GLU A 899 -32.36 -17.78 18.42
N VAL A 900 -33.61 -17.35 18.27
CA VAL A 900 -34.10 -16.07 18.77
C VAL A 900 -35.28 -16.35 19.69
N ILE A 901 -35.17 -15.88 20.92
CA ILE A 901 -36.16 -16.06 21.98
C ILE A 901 -36.91 -14.74 22.14
N PHE A 902 -38.23 -14.80 22.04
CA PHE A 902 -39.12 -13.68 22.29
C PHE A 902 -39.89 -13.91 23.58
N GLU A 903 -39.91 -12.90 24.43
CA GLU A 903 -40.68 -12.87 25.68
C GLU A 903 -41.57 -11.61 25.68
N SER A 904 -42.75 -11.70 26.28
CA SER A 904 -43.72 -10.60 26.31
C SER A 904 -44.08 -10.19 27.74
N SER A 905 -44.39 -8.91 27.94
CA SER A 905 -44.82 -8.37 29.21
C SER A 905 -45.81 -7.23 29.04
N THR A 906 -46.72 -7.08 29.99
CA THR A 906 -47.66 -5.94 30.08
C THR A 906 -47.13 -4.82 30.97
N ASP A 907 -46.24 -5.13 31.93
CA ASP A 907 -45.75 -4.22 32.95
C ASP A 907 -44.24 -3.91 32.86
N GLY A 908 -43.50 -4.65 32.03
CA GLY A 908 -42.06 -4.50 31.82
C GLY A 908 -41.21 -5.10 32.94
N LYS A 909 -41.83 -5.82 33.88
CA LYS A 909 -41.17 -6.44 35.04
C LYS A 909 -41.25 -7.96 34.97
N VAL A 910 -42.43 -8.49 34.65
CA VAL A 910 -42.66 -9.94 34.54
C VAL A 910 -42.77 -10.30 33.07
N PHE A 911 -41.81 -11.08 32.57
CA PHE A 911 -41.78 -11.56 31.20
C PHE A 911 -42.27 -13.00 31.12
N GLN A 912 -43.16 -13.27 30.18
CA GLN A 912 -43.66 -14.61 29.87
C GLN A 912 -43.08 -15.05 28.52
N PRO A 913 -42.65 -16.32 28.39
CA PRO A 913 -42.21 -16.86 27.10
C PRO A 913 -43.29 -16.68 26.03
N LEU A 914 -42.93 -16.12 24.88
CA LEU A 914 -43.82 -15.93 23.75
C LEU A 914 -43.55 -16.99 22.67
N THR A 915 -42.31 -17.07 22.19
CA THR A 915 -41.89 -18.06 21.19
C THR A 915 -40.36 -18.14 21.08
N THR A 916 -39.86 -19.21 20.44
CA THR A 916 -38.44 -19.35 20.06
C THR A 916 -38.36 -19.74 18.58
N VAL A 917 -37.66 -18.95 17.79
CA VAL A 917 -37.41 -19.22 16.36
C VAL A 917 -35.99 -19.74 16.21
N ARG A 918 -35.82 -20.97 15.73
CA ARG A 918 -34.50 -21.59 15.51
C ARG A 918 -34.03 -21.36 14.07
N ASN A 919 -32.77 -20.97 13.90
CA ASN A 919 -32.14 -20.94 12.59
C ASN A 919 -32.00 -22.36 12.03
N LYS A 920 -32.27 -22.53 10.74
CA LYS A 920 -32.16 -23.81 10.01
C LYS A 920 -31.05 -23.79 8.95
N ILE A 921 -30.44 -22.64 8.71
CA ILE A 921 -29.39 -22.44 7.70
C ILE A 921 -28.04 -22.78 8.34
N SER A 922 -27.22 -23.51 7.60
CA SER A 922 -25.92 -24.00 8.06
C SER A 922 -24.86 -22.90 8.02
N THR A 923 -23.86 -23.00 8.89
CA THR A 923 -22.63 -22.19 8.81
C THR A 923 -21.69 -22.65 7.67
N GLU A 924 -22.06 -23.71 6.96
CA GLU A 924 -21.34 -24.21 5.77
C GLU A 924 -21.65 -23.42 4.49
N ASP A 925 -22.73 -22.63 4.49
CA ASP A 925 -23.15 -21.86 3.32
C ASP A 925 -22.23 -20.64 3.11
N LYS A 926 -21.66 -20.53 1.89
CA LYS A 926 -20.71 -19.48 1.52
C LYS A 926 -21.40 -18.26 0.93
N GLY A 927 -20.91 -17.08 1.30
CA GLY A 927 -21.32 -15.78 0.78
C GLY A 927 -22.48 -15.14 1.56
N PRO A 928 -22.75 -13.84 1.29
CA PRO A 928 -23.68 -13.08 2.07
C PRO A 928 -25.15 -13.47 1.80
N ALA A 929 -25.89 -13.74 2.86
CA ALA A 929 -27.32 -14.00 2.86
C ALA A 929 -27.99 -13.20 3.97
N VAL A 930 -29.28 -12.89 3.76
CA VAL A 930 -30.14 -12.28 4.78
C VAL A 930 -31.38 -13.15 4.96
N GLN A 931 -31.93 -13.15 6.17
CA GLN A 931 -33.22 -13.78 6.45
C GLN A 931 -33.94 -13.10 7.61
N GLU A 932 -35.24 -13.34 7.68
CA GLU A 932 -36.04 -13.06 8.86
C GLU A 932 -36.12 -14.30 9.75
N LEU A 933 -35.68 -14.18 11.00
CA LEU A 933 -35.94 -15.17 12.04
C LEU A 933 -37.16 -14.71 12.84
N GLY A 934 -38.35 -15.01 12.29
CA GLY A 934 -39.63 -14.58 12.82
C GLY A 934 -40.74 -15.62 12.69
N VAL A 935 -41.86 -15.37 13.39
CA VAL A 935 -43.07 -16.19 13.36
C VAL A 935 -44.30 -15.38 13.76
N ASP A 936 -45.45 -15.75 13.19
CA ASP A 936 -46.74 -15.21 13.63
C ASP A 936 -47.09 -15.70 15.04
N VAL A 937 -47.61 -14.80 15.86
CA VAL A 937 -47.98 -15.04 17.26
C VAL A 937 -49.37 -14.48 17.55
N LYS A 938 -49.93 -14.78 18.71
CA LYS A 938 -51.13 -14.13 19.21
C LYS A 938 -50.92 -13.77 20.67
N ALA A 939 -50.56 -12.52 20.94
CA ALA A 939 -50.34 -12.02 22.29
C ALA A 939 -50.90 -10.61 22.46
N ASN A 940 -51.11 -10.19 23.72
CA ASN A 940 -51.34 -8.79 24.07
C ASN A 940 -50.18 -8.36 24.96
N ALA A 941 -49.36 -7.42 24.48
CA ALA A 941 -48.16 -7.00 25.18
C ALA A 941 -47.93 -5.50 25.04
N ARG A 942 -47.21 -4.93 26.00
CA ARG A 942 -46.62 -3.60 25.87
C ARG A 942 -45.12 -3.72 25.63
N TYR A 943 -44.46 -4.68 26.27
CA TYR A 943 -43.04 -4.89 26.17
C TYR A 943 -42.73 -6.21 25.51
N ILE A 944 -41.74 -6.21 24.61
CA ILE A 944 -41.17 -7.42 24.00
C ILE A 944 -39.68 -7.44 24.30
N LYS A 945 -39.20 -8.53 24.90
CA LYS A 945 -37.78 -8.78 25.07
C LYS A 945 -37.32 -9.79 24.02
N VAL A 946 -36.24 -9.47 23.34
CA VAL A 946 -35.65 -10.29 22.28
C VAL A 946 -34.28 -10.74 22.73
N THR A 947 -33.99 -12.02 22.63
CA THR A 947 -32.66 -12.60 22.88
C THR A 947 -32.23 -13.44 21.69
N ALA A 948 -31.24 -13.00 20.92
CA ALA A 948 -30.65 -13.79 19.84
C ALA A 948 -29.37 -14.47 20.35
N LYS A 949 -29.36 -15.81 20.34
CA LYS A 949 -28.24 -16.62 20.81
C LYS A 949 -27.12 -16.65 19.79
N ASN A 950 -25.89 -16.40 20.23
CA ASN A 950 -24.72 -16.34 19.36
C ASN A 950 -24.60 -17.60 18.47
N GLY A 951 -24.20 -17.37 17.21
CA GLY A 951 -24.05 -18.39 16.17
C GLY A 951 -23.06 -19.50 16.52
N GLY A 952 -22.16 -19.25 17.47
CA GLY A 952 -21.13 -20.15 17.92
C GLY A 952 -19.77 -19.74 17.36
N VAL A 953 -18.92 -20.74 17.10
CA VAL A 953 -17.59 -20.54 16.56
C VAL A 953 -17.55 -20.82 15.05
N LEU A 954 -16.53 -20.31 14.38
CA LEU A 954 -16.34 -20.50 12.94
C LEU A 954 -16.16 -21.98 12.58
N PRO A 955 -16.72 -22.42 11.43
CA PRO A 955 -16.68 -23.82 10.99
C PRO A 955 -15.28 -24.27 10.60
N ALA A 956 -15.06 -25.58 10.54
CA ALA A 956 -13.73 -26.18 10.33
C ALA A 956 -13.05 -25.81 9.01
N TRP A 957 -13.82 -25.40 7.99
CA TRP A 957 -13.26 -24.96 6.70
C TRP A 957 -12.79 -23.51 6.71
N HIS A 958 -13.20 -22.71 7.70
CA HIS A 958 -12.85 -21.30 7.80
C HIS A 958 -11.39 -21.15 8.22
N GLU A 959 -10.66 -20.18 7.66
CA GLU A 959 -9.25 -19.94 7.98
C GLU A 959 -9.01 -19.69 9.48
N SER A 960 -9.99 -19.08 10.15
CA SER A 960 -10.04 -18.83 11.59
C SER A 960 -10.95 -19.81 12.35
N ALA A 961 -11.03 -21.07 11.91
CA ALA A 961 -11.89 -22.08 12.55
C ALA A 961 -11.77 -22.10 14.08
N GLY A 962 -12.91 -22.19 14.77
CA GLY A 962 -12.96 -22.18 16.24
C GLY A 962 -12.95 -20.80 16.90
N GLN A 963 -12.73 -19.71 16.16
CA GLN A 963 -12.86 -18.35 16.70
C GLN A 963 -14.34 -17.92 16.86
N PRO A 964 -14.65 -16.98 17.78
CA PRO A 964 -16.00 -16.46 17.96
C PRO A 964 -16.57 -15.77 16.72
N THR A 965 -17.90 -15.61 16.68
CA THR A 965 -18.62 -15.02 15.55
C THR A 965 -19.36 -13.74 15.92
N HIS A 966 -19.65 -12.94 14.91
CA HIS A 966 -20.54 -11.79 14.99
C HIS A 966 -22.00 -12.18 14.70
N ILE A 967 -22.93 -11.64 15.47
CA ILE A 967 -24.36 -11.58 15.08
C ILE A 967 -24.60 -10.22 14.42
N PHE A 968 -25.15 -10.20 13.20
CA PHE A 968 -25.57 -8.97 12.52
C PHE A 968 -27.10 -8.86 12.53
N ILE A 969 -27.63 -7.77 13.09
CA ILE A 969 -29.05 -7.45 13.16
C ILE A 969 -29.25 -6.00 12.74
N ASP A 970 -30.22 -5.74 11.88
CA ASP A 970 -30.59 -4.41 11.41
C ASP A 970 -32.00 -4.00 11.85
N GLU A 971 -32.95 -4.94 12.02
CA GLU A 971 -34.34 -4.61 12.38
C GLU A 971 -35.00 -5.69 13.27
N ILE A 972 -35.84 -5.25 14.22
CA ILE A 972 -36.72 -6.04 15.06
C ILE A 972 -38.16 -5.82 14.63
N LEU A 973 -38.77 -6.89 14.12
CA LEU A 973 -40.08 -6.87 13.50
C LEU A 973 -41.15 -7.18 14.55
N ILE A 974 -42.00 -6.20 14.85
CA ILE A 974 -43.18 -6.36 15.72
C ILE A 974 -44.39 -5.73 15.04
N ARG A 975 -45.42 -6.53 14.75
CA ARG A 975 -46.64 -6.12 14.04
C ARG A 975 -47.90 -6.50 14.78
#